data_AF-A0AAF0B0K4-F1
#
_entry.id   AF-A0AAF0B0K4-F1
#
_cell.length_a   1.000
_cell.length_b   1.000
_cell.length_c   1.000
_cell.angle_alpha   90.00
_cell.angle_beta   90.00
_cell.angle_gamma   90.00
#
_symmetry.space_group_name_H-M   'P 1'
#
loop_
_entity.id
_entity.type
_entity.pdbx_description
1 polymer ?
#
loop_
_entity_poly.entity_id
_entity_poly.type
_entity_poly.pdbx_seq_one_letter_code
_entity_poly.pdbx_strand_id
1 'polypeptide(L)'
;MENNPNISEVGGEDDGKLRFLIEGKMMETQYSVDFIKPLKGDIKALDFLLFDMLKNNLPPNLYEILCTIHDLSEKYSENPTNENFELLKNCVYNLKDEYLGTIVNAFGHMCVLSNFAEWAHRGRRRKAFEKAFIPNDKIYGAVYETLRGTFNILINNGININDIYDQICNQTIEFVLTTHPTQAIRTSLLKNYIQLGELLLKLDNTNKELYKKKLLCDNLKAYLLSSWKTDVIRRIKPTPIDEAITLLDIVENCIFYRIPNIIRYIDNVLLEYNMPPIKLKSKICLFSSWAGGDRDGNPFVLPETTEYVCYMNKIRGCELFIPMIEKLIRDLTIHQCTVHFKNYVKNLEHNISDIIFDKDQYRLGKKFQWFSPFSKYNKKEIYRRVLLIVLTKLKSVVYVYKALISGDSVDPDFQKLMFKSTEEFEEILLECYKSLIESGNALIAEGYLKDVIRNVNIFGLHLMKLDIRQESEKHIQAMNYICEKLNIKKYELLNEEERITFLTDILESNRPIIPNNIEQEPDVSSDFLNIIKTFDMCSKMEEDALGAYIISMCQNASDILLVEVFQTSFKKNIHRKTQRVVPLLETIQALQMSSTILENLIKNKWYRNHLKNNFDNIQEIMIGYSDSGKDGGRLTSAWELFKAQEKLVQVGAKYSIEIRFFHGRGGSVSRGGGPQHLAILSQPINTIKNYTRITIQGEVITQDFGLKGMALRSVETYISALLKCSLLKNRVLIKQEWRDLMDDISELTTKEYRKIVYENPDFVKYFRYATPEIEIGKLNLGSRPSKRKKGNVESLRAIPWVFSWTQNRMHLSVWLGIEEIYQYIMDNNKLQILQDMYKNWPFCTSFFNLISMVMAKASIKIAEEYDILVPNHLKYIGVQLREKLKKSMELTLLVTNEQNFCDNDQITKRSIETRTKWVTVCNLIQIQALKRLREKEENADLDPNHSEDDGNNDDNNNGNDSMTLKVSKDKLLLNQISIKNEAINKDDDNTTTNDEHINNPTKKYDTEYIFKKTDAYDKPEDLKDNSYTNSSIIIDPHLSRKKSKLIKNPKFEPLLNYSSPCLHSDFENYPLYDDYIGSENKYNKIISKNFHSNYDEASKTYIDYVSVNDALIVSIKAIAAGMQNTG
;
A
#
# COMPACT_ATOMS: atom_id res chain seq x y z
N MET A 1 -34.30 9.66 -53.97
CA MET A 1 -34.96 8.86 -55.01
C MET A 1 -34.10 7.63 -55.27
N GLU A 2 -34.75 6.50 -55.53
CA GLU A 2 -34.28 5.32 -56.29
C GLU A 2 -32.87 4.76 -56.09
N ASN A 3 -32.85 3.57 -55.46
CA ASN A 3 -32.12 2.34 -55.82
C ASN A 3 -30.90 2.43 -56.77
N ASN A 4 -29.79 1.81 -56.33
CA ASN A 4 -29.06 0.88 -57.20
C ASN A 4 -28.36 -0.22 -56.37
N PRO A 5 -28.77 -1.50 -56.46
CA PRO A 5 -28.07 -2.62 -55.82
C PRO A 5 -26.95 -3.19 -56.71
N ASN A 6 -26.18 -4.14 -56.17
CA ASN A 6 -25.16 -4.97 -56.85
C ASN A 6 -23.86 -4.25 -57.28
N ILE A 7 -22.98 -3.98 -56.31
CA ILE A 7 -21.58 -4.41 -56.41
C ILE A 7 -21.23 -5.13 -55.11
N SER A 8 -20.81 -6.40 -55.21
CA SER A 8 -20.46 -7.27 -54.09
C SER A 8 -19.05 -7.84 -54.28
N GLU A 9 -18.28 -7.88 -53.19
CA GLU A 9 -16.97 -8.56 -53.08
C GLU A 9 -15.84 -7.94 -53.94
N VAL A 10 -14.57 -7.90 -53.54
CA VAL A 10 -13.83 -8.61 -52.48
C VAL A 10 -13.01 -7.60 -51.66
N GLY A 11 -13.11 -7.61 -50.32
CA GLY A 11 -12.30 -6.73 -49.46
C GLY A 11 -12.55 -6.87 -47.95
N GLY A 12 -11.64 -7.56 -47.26
CA GLY A 12 -11.46 -7.73 -45.81
C GLY A 12 -12.50 -7.21 -44.80
N GLU A 13 -13.08 -8.13 -44.01
CA GLU A 13 -13.95 -7.80 -42.85
C GLU A 13 -13.29 -6.93 -41.76
N ASP A 14 -11.95 -6.89 -41.70
CA ASP A 14 -11.21 -6.16 -40.65
C ASP A 14 -11.41 -4.64 -40.75
N ASP A 15 -11.54 -4.09 -41.96
CA ASP A 15 -11.62 -2.64 -42.17
C ASP A 15 -12.97 -2.07 -41.68
N GLY A 16 -14.03 -2.89 -41.76
CA GLY A 16 -15.34 -2.60 -41.17
C GLY A 16 -15.34 -2.57 -39.63
N LYS A 17 -14.38 -3.26 -38.98
CA LYS A 17 -14.23 -3.29 -37.52
C LYS A 17 -13.28 -2.21 -37.02
N LEU A 18 -12.25 -1.86 -37.79
CA LEU A 18 -11.46 -0.65 -37.54
C LEU A 18 -12.34 0.61 -37.66
N ARG A 19 -13.32 0.62 -38.59
CA ARG A 19 -14.40 1.59 -38.66
C ARG A 19 -15.19 1.75 -37.36
N PHE A 20 -15.42 0.72 -36.55
CA PHE A 20 -16.11 0.86 -35.27
C PHE A 20 -15.29 1.72 -34.26
N LEU A 21 -13.96 1.67 -34.32
CA LEU A 21 -13.09 2.55 -33.50
C LEU A 21 -12.89 3.93 -34.15
N ILE A 22 -12.96 4.03 -35.47
CA ILE A 22 -12.73 5.28 -36.22
C ILE A 22 -14.01 6.14 -36.30
N GLU A 23 -15.10 5.59 -36.84
CA GLU A 23 -16.41 6.22 -37.07
C GLU A 23 -17.41 5.98 -35.93
N GLY A 24 -17.09 5.13 -34.95
CA GLY A 24 -17.93 4.85 -33.79
C GLY A 24 -18.32 6.15 -33.07
N LYS A 25 -19.61 6.50 -33.15
CA LYS A 25 -20.13 7.79 -32.68
C LYS A 25 -20.07 7.92 -31.15
N MET A 26 -18.93 8.39 -30.63
CA MET A 26 -18.95 9.32 -29.51
C MET A 26 -19.75 10.56 -29.96
N MET A 27 -21.06 10.56 -29.70
CA MET A 27 -21.93 11.63 -30.13
C MET A 27 -21.51 12.95 -29.48
N GLU A 28 -21.16 13.95 -30.28
CA GLU A 28 -21.19 15.36 -29.86
C GLU A 28 -22.64 15.78 -29.61
N THR A 29 -23.16 15.36 -28.47
CA THR A 29 -24.45 15.80 -27.93
C THR A 29 -24.27 17.18 -27.31
N GLN A 30 -24.20 18.19 -28.18
CA GLN A 30 -24.59 19.54 -27.77
C GLN A 30 -25.98 19.44 -27.13
N TYR A 31 -26.09 19.91 -25.87
CA TYR A 31 -27.32 19.95 -25.08
C TYR A 31 -27.90 18.62 -24.55
N SER A 32 -27.11 17.55 -24.36
CA SER A 32 -27.32 16.61 -23.23
C SER A 32 -26.15 15.62 -23.07
N VAL A 33 -25.33 15.77 -22.02
CA VAL A 33 -24.19 14.86 -21.79
C VAL A 33 -24.68 13.49 -21.32
N ASP A 34 -24.50 12.46 -22.14
CA ASP A 34 -24.75 11.08 -21.72
C ASP A 34 -23.66 10.61 -20.75
N PHE A 35 -24.00 10.49 -19.48
CA PHE A 35 -23.07 10.12 -18.41
C PHE A 35 -22.88 8.60 -18.22
N ILE A 36 -23.45 7.76 -19.08
CA ILE A 36 -23.41 6.28 -19.00
C ILE A 36 -22.78 5.65 -20.26
N LYS A 37 -23.21 6.06 -21.46
CA LYS A 37 -22.73 5.51 -22.74
C LYS A 37 -21.20 5.56 -22.90
N PRO A 38 -20.47 6.64 -22.54
CA PRO A 38 -19.02 6.67 -22.71
C PRO A 38 -18.30 5.55 -21.93
N LEU A 39 -18.63 5.35 -20.65
CA LEU A 39 -18.05 4.28 -19.83
C LEU A 39 -18.37 2.87 -20.38
N LYS A 40 -19.62 2.64 -20.81
CA LYS A 40 -19.99 1.37 -21.46
C LYS A 40 -19.27 1.20 -22.79
N GLY A 41 -18.98 2.29 -23.51
CA GLY A 41 -18.15 2.32 -24.72
C GLY A 41 -16.69 1.95 -24.45
N ASP A 42 -16.05 2.56 -23.45
CA ASP A 42 -14.66 2.25 -23.07
C ASP A 42 -14.51 0.77 -22.70
N ILE A 43 -15.41 0.28 -21.83
CA ILE A 43 -15.36 -1.11 -21.36
C ILE A 43 -15.57 -2.06 -22.54
N LYS A 44 -16.55 -1.84 -23.43
CA LYS A 44 -16.74 -2.68 -24.62
C LYS A 44 -15.58 -2.58 -25.63
N ALA A 45 -14.92 -1.42 -25.75
CA ALA A 45 -13.74 -1.27 -26.60
C ALA A 45 -12.53 -2.02 -26.04
N LEU A 46 -12.29 -1.97 -24.72
CA LEU A 46 -11.23 -2.71 -24.04
C LEU A 46 -11.49 -4.23 -24.04
N ASP A 47 -12.75 -4.63 -23.83
CA ASP A 47 -13.21 -6.02 -23.90
C ASP A 47 -12.94 -6.61 -25.29
N PHE A 48 -13.43 -5.95 -26.34
CA PHE A 48 -13.17 -6.32 -27.72
C PHE A 48 -11.66 -6.36 -28.05
N LEU A 49 -10.90 -5.32 -27.68
CA LEU A 49 -9.46 -5.25 -27.98
C LEU A 49 -8.62 -6.27 -27.21
N LEU A 50 -9.04 -6.69 -26.01
CA LEU A 50 -8.40 -7.78 -25.29
C LEU A 50 -8.68 -9.11 -26.00
N PHE A 51 -9.94 -9.43 -26.30
CA PHE A 51 -10.31 -10.70 -26.91
C PHE A 51 -9.80 -10.85 -28.36
N ASP A 52 -9.85 -9.79 -29.18
CA ASP A 52 -9.24 -9.73 -30.52
C ASP A 52 -7.71 -9.99 -30.49
N MET A 53 -7.02 -9.46 -29.48
CA MET A 53 -5.60 -9.75 -29.23
C MET A 53 -5.37 -11.20 -28.78
N LEU A 54 -6.25 -11.74 -27.93
CA LEU A 54 -6.18 -13.12 -27.43
C LEU A 54 -6.42 -14.17 -28.53
N LYS A 55 -7.26 -13.87 -29.54
CA LYS A 55 -7.48 -14.73 -30.72
C LYS A 55 -6.18 -15.14 -31.41
N ASN A 56 -5.21 -14.22 -31.46
CA ASN A 56 -3.89 -14.43 -32.09
C ASN A 56 -2.80 -14.87 -31.10
N ASN A 57 -3.14 -15.05 -29.81
CA ASN A 57 -2.19 -15.36 -28.73
C ASN A 57 -2.50 -16.67 -27.98
N LEU A 58 -3.67 -17.27 -28.19
CA LEU A 58 -4.11 -18.52 -27.56
C LEU A 58 -4.29 -19.66 -28.61
N PRO A 59 -4.23 -20.93 -28.19
CA PRO A 59 -4.72 -22.04 -29.01
C PRO A 59 -6.21 -21.86 -29.37
N PRO A 60 -6.67 -22.18 -30.60
CA PRO A 60 -8.05 -21.91 -31.04
C PRO A 60 -9.14 -22.48 -30.12
N ASN A 61 -9.01 -23.74 -29.70
CA ASN A 61 -9.93 -24.40 -28.77
C ASN A 61 -10.02 -23.65 -27.41
N LEU A 62 -8.88 -23.19 -26.86
CA LEU A 62 -8.86 -22.42 -25.62
C LEU A 62 -9.51 -21.04 -25.80
N TYR A 63 -9.39 -20.43 -26.99
CA TYR A 63 -10.08 -19.19 -27.33
C TYR A 63 -11.61 -19.38 -27.47
N GLU A 64 -12.07 -20.45 -28.11
CA GLU A 64 -13.50 -20.79 -28.22
C GLU A 64 -14.13 -21.06 -26.84
N ILE A 65 -13.43 -21.78 -25.97
CA ILE A 65 -13.82 -21.98 -24.56
C ILE A 65 -13.89 -20.64 -23.81
N LEU A 66 -12.89 -19.77 -23.97
CA LEU A 66 -12.85 -18.46 -23.32
C LEU A 66 -14.01 -17.55 -23.75
N CYS A 67 -14.34 -17.52 -25.05
CA CYS A 67 -15.50 -16.80 -25.57
C CYS A 67 -16.82 -17.39 -25.04
N THR A 68 -16.96 -18.72 -25.00
CA THR A 68 -18.15 -19.39 -24.45
C THR A 68 -18.40 -19.00 -22.98
N ILE A 69 -17.32 -18.90 -22.18
CA ILE A 69 -17.41 -18.47 -20.77
C ILE A 69 -17.74 -16.97 -20.67
N HIS A 70 -17.23 -16.13 -21.59
CA HIS A 70 -17.58 -14.71 -21.66
C HIS A 70 -19.08 -14.52 -21.93
N ASP A 71 -19.61 -15.15 -22.98
CA ASP A 71 -21.03 -15.10 -23.36
C ASP A 71 -21.94 -15.57 -22.21
N LEU A 72 -21.60 -16.70 -21.57
CA LEU A 72 -22.34 -17.21 -20.40
C LEU A 72 -22.26 -16.27 -19.19
N SER A 73 -21.12 -15.59 -18.99
CA SER A 73 -20.95 -14.62 -17.89
C SER A 73 -21.75 -13.34 -18.12
N GLU A 74 -21.87 -12.86 -19.37
CA GLU A 74 -22.72 -11.74 -19.75
C GLU A 74 -24.20 -12.12 -19.60
N LYS A 75 -24.63 -13.27 -20.15
CA LYS A 75 -26.00 -13.79 -20.01
C LYS A 75 -26.44 -13.92 -18.54
N TYR A 76 -25.58 -14.44 -17.67
CA TYR A 76 -25.86 -14.52 -16.22
C TYR A 76 -25.89 -13.14 -15.55
N SER A 77 -25.01 -12.21 -15.94
CA SER A 77 -24.98 -10.87 -15.35
C SER A 77 -26.10 -9.94 -15.84
N GLU A 78 -26.69 -10.20 -17.01
CA GLU A 78 -27.90 -9.52 -17.49
C GLU A 78 -29.19 -10.17 -16.95
N ASN A 79 -29.20 -11.48 -16.72
CA ASN A 79 -30.33 -12.20 -16.15
C ASN A 79 -29.88 -13.31 -15.17
N PRO A 80 -29.78 -13.01 -13.85
CA PRO A 80 -29.17 -13.89 -12.85
C PRO A 80 -30.09 -15.02 -12.37
N THR A 81 -30.57 -15.86 -13.29
CA THR A 81 -31.33 -17.08 -12.96
C THR A 81 -30.42 -18.21 -12.47
N ASN A 82 -30.99 -19.15 -11.71
CA ASN A 82 -30.30 -20.40 -11.35
C ASN A 82 -29.87 -21.20 -12.60
N GLU A 83 -30.66 -21.19 -13.68
CA GLU A 83 -30.33 -21.85 -14.95
C GLU A 83 -29.06 -21.25 -15.57
N ASN A 84 -28.99 -19.92 -15.71
CA ASN A 84 -27.82 -19.24 -16.25
C ASN A 84 -26.57 -19.42 -15.37
N PHE A 85 -26.76 -19.47 -14.05
CA PHE A 85 -25.68 -19.78 -13.10
C PHE A 85 -25.12 -21.19 -13.30
N GLU A 86 -25.98 -22.21 -13.31
CA GLU A 86 -25.55 -23.61 -13.47
C GLU A 86 -24.96 -23.87 -14.86
N LEU A 87 -25.42 -23.20 -15.93
CA LEU A 87 -24.76 -23.26 -17.25
C LEU A 87 -23.32 -22.73 -17.21
N LEU A 88 -23.10 -21.53 -16.64
CA LEU A 88 -21.77 -20.94 -16.49
C LEU A 88 -20.86 -21.80 -15.60
N LYS A 89 -21.38 -22.25 -14.46
CA LYS A 89 -20.70 -23.12 -13.49
C LYS A 89 -20.28 -24.44 -14.11
N ASN A 90 -21.16 -25.15 -14.82
CA ASN A 90 -20.83 -26.42 -15.46
C ASN A 90 -19.76 -26.23 -16.56
N CYS A 91 -19.79 -25.12 -17.30
CA CYS A 91 -18.74 -24.79 -18.26
C CYS A 91 -17.37 -24.61 -17.55
N VAL A 92 -17.32 -23.83 -16.47
CA VAL A 92 -16.09 -23.59 -15.68
C VAL A 92 -15.60 -24.84 -14.96
N TYR A 93 -16.49 -25.66 -14.40
CA TYR A 93 -16.11 -26.83 -13.59
C TYR A 93 -15.55 -27.97 -14.45
N ASN A 94 -15.97 -28.07 -15.72
CA ASN A 94 -15.44 -29.05 -16.67
C ASN A 94 -14.12 -28.63 -17.34
N LEU A 95 -13.57 -27.45 -17.00
CA LEU A 95 -12.24 -27.02 -17.49
C LEU A 95 -11.13 -27.95 -16.99
N LYS A 96 -10.16 -28.26 -17.86
CA LYS A 96 -8.91 -28.91 -17.46
C LYS A 96 -8.07 -27.99 -16.56
N ASP A 97 -7.23 -28.59 -15.72
CA ASP A 97 -6.27 -27.88 -14.86
C ASP A 97 -5.44 -26.86 -15.66
N GLU A 98 -4.93 -27.26 -16.83
CA GLU A 98 -4.10 -26.45 -17.74
C GLU A 98 -4.76 -25.17 -18.27
N TYR A 99 -6.09 -25.06 -18.25
CA TYR A 99 -6.82 -23.90 -18.80
C TYR A 99 -7.29 -22.91 -17.71
N LEU A 100 -7.39 -23.34 -16.45
CA LEU A 100 -7.93 -22.52 -15.36
C LEU A 100 -7.18 -21.20 -15.21
N GLY A 101 -5.85 -21.24 -15.22
CA GLY A 101 -4.99 -20.08 -14.98
C GLY A 101 -5.04 -19.06 -16.11
N THR A 102 -4.99 -19.48 -17.37
CA THR A 102 -5.09 -18.58 -18.53
C THR A 102 -6.45 -17.90 -18.61
N ILE A 103 -7.54 -18.63 -18.35
CA ILE A 103 -8.91 -18.09 -18.41
C ILE A 103 -9.13 -17.08 -17.28
N VAL A 104 -8.76 -17.40 -16.04
CA VAL A 104 -8.89 -16.43 -14.93
C VAL A 104 -7.96 -15.23 -15.08
N ASN A 105 -6.83 -15.36 -15.79
CA ASN A 105 -6.00 -14.22 -16.14
C ASN A 105 -6.74 -13.24 -17.08
N ALA A 106 -7.44 -13.72 -18.11
CA ALA A 106 -8.19 -12.87 -19.04
C ALA A 106 -9.31 -12.07 -18.31
N PHE A 107 -10.13 -12.75 -17.51
CA PHE A 107 -11.16 -12.08 -16.69
C PHE A 107 -10.56 -11.18 -15.60
N GLY A 108 -9.37 -11.53 -15.07
CA GLY A 108 -8.60 -10.70 -14.15
C GLY A 108 -8.09 -9.40 -14.78
N HIS A 109 -7.59 -9.44 -16.01
CA HIS A 109 -7.28 -8.23 -16.78
C HIS A 109 -8.54 -7.38 -16.98
N MET A 110 -9.68 -7.97 -17.35
CA MET A 110 -10.93 -7.20 -17.51
C MET A 110 -11.44 -6.58 -16.21
N CYS A 111 -11.25 -7.21 -15.05
CA CYS A 111 -11.51 -6.59 -13.75
C CYS A 111 -10.70 -5.31 -13.56
N VAL A 112 -9.39 -5.32 -13.87
CA VAL A 112 -8.50 -4.16 -13.73
C VAL A 112 -8.79 -3.09 -14.78
N LEU A 113 -8.94 -3.47 -16.04
CA LEU A 113 -9.23 -2.55 -17.15
C LEU A 113 -10.55 -1.80 -16.94
N SER A 114 -11.57 -2.47 -16.40
CA SER A 114 -12.84 -1.84 -16.02
C SER A 114 -12.66 -0.75 -14.95
N ASN A 115 -11.75 -0.93 -13.99
CA ASN A 115 -11.44 0.11 -12.98
C ASN A 115 -10.79 1.33 -13.63
N PHE A 116 -9.79 1.15 -14.49
CA PHE A 116 -9.10 2.28 -15.15
C PHE A 116 -10.00 3.02 -16.14
N ALA A 117 -10.91 2.34 -16.84
CA ALA A 117 -11.96 2.96 -17.64
C ALA A 117 -12.93 3.78 -16.77
N GLU A 118 -13.32 3.27 -15.60
CA GLU A 118 -14.20 3.96 -14.65
C GLU A 118 -13.53 5.22 -14.08
N TRP A 119 -12.24 5.16 -13.72
CA TRP A 119 -11.44 6.30 -13.27
C TRP A 119 -11.21 7.35 -14.36
N ALA A 120 -10.93 6.93 -15.60
CA ALA A 120 -10.86 7.83 -16.76
C ALA A 120 -12.22 8.53 -16.98
N HIS A 121 -13.33 7.78 -16.92
CA HIS A 121 -14.68 8.34 -17.04
C HIS A 121 -15.04 9.31 -15.90
N ARG A 122 -14.63 9.05 -14.65
CA ARG A 122 -14.73 10.04 -13.54
C ARG A 122 -13.99 11.33 -13.91
N GLY A 123 -12.81 11.22 -14.53
CA GLY A 123 -12.05 12.36 -15.07
C GLY A 123 -12.80 13.17 -16.14
N ARG A 124 -13.47 12.50 -17.09
CA ARG A 124 -14.34 13.17 -18.08
C ARG A 124 -15.54 13.86 -17.44
N ARG A 125 -16.20 13.20 -16.50
CA ARG A 125 -17.37 13.76 -15.79
C ARG A 125 -17.01 15.07 -15.09
N ARG A 126 -15.82 15.17 -14.49
CA ARG A 126 -15.30 16.44 -13.95
C ARG A 126 -15.25 17.54 -15.02
N LYS A 127 -14.59 17.29 -16.16
CA LYS A 127 -14.50 18.25 -17.27
C LYS A 127 -15.88 18.68 -17.80
N ALA A 128 -16.88 17.80 -17.74
CA ALA A 128 -18.25 18.11 -18.12
C ALA A 128 -18.96 19.03 -17.10
N PHE A 129 -18.85 18.74 -15.80
CA PHE A 129 -19.39 19.61 -14.74
C PHE A 129 -18.74 21.01 -14.74
N GLU A 130 -17.44 21.10 -15.01
CA GLU A 130 -16.72 22.38 -15.12
C GLU A 130 -17.14 23.22 -16.34
N LYS A 131 -17.66 22.59 -17.40
CA LYS A 131 -18.19 23.29 -18.60
C LYS A 131 -19.67 23.65 -18.51
N ALA A 132 -20.46 22.85 -17.79
CA ALA A 132 -21.93 22.91 -17.80
C ALA A 132 -22.48 23.18 -16.39
N PHE A 133 -22.06 24.29 -15.78
CA PHE A 133 -22.41 24.66 -14.42
C PHE A 133 -23.89 25.06 -14.31
N ILE A 134 -24.76 24.05 -14.20
CA ILE A 134 -26.21 24.18 -14.09
C ILE A 134 -26.61 23.75 -12.65
N PRO A 135 -26.98 24.69 -11.75
CA PRO A 135 -27.29 24.40 -10.35
C PRO A 135 -28.64 23.69 -10.10
N ASN A 136 -29.09 22.81 -11.00
CA ASN A 136 -30.34 22.05 -10.83
C ASN A 136 -30.04 20.62 -10.37
N ASP A 137 -30.10 20.45 -9.05
CA ASP A 137 -29.70 19.24 -8.35
C ASP A 137 -30.76 18.13 -8.35
N LYS A 138 -30.26 16.87 -8.42
CA LYS A 138 -30.78 15.63 -7.77
C LYS A 138 -30.13 14.37 -8.32
N ILE A 139 -29.74 14.37 -9.60
CA ILE A 139 -29.27 13.14 -10.30
C ILE A 139 -27.79 12.84 -10.02
N TYR A 140 -26.96 13.85 -9.70
CA TYR A 140 -25.50 13.71 -9.61
C TYR A 140 -24.88 14.47 -8.42
N GLY A 141 -24.95 13.91 -7.22
CA GLY A 141 -24.55 14.58 -5.95
C GLY A 141 -23.09 15.06 -5.81
N ALA A 142 -22.23 14.84 -6.81
CA ALA A 142 -20.82 15.24 -6.80
C ALA A 142 -20.60 16.77 -6.88
N VAL A 143 -21.57 17.57 -7.37
CA VAL A 143 -21.40 19.03 -7.55
C VAL A 143 -21.17 19.72 -6.22
N TYR A 144 -21.98 19.41 -5.20
CA TYR A 144 -21.81 19.93 -3.83
C TYR A 144 -20.46 19.58 -3.21
N GLU A 145 -19.86 18.44 -3.60
CA GLU A 145 -18.58 17.97 -3.10
C GLU A 145 -17.37 18.58 -3.83
N THR A 146 -17.58 19.47 -4.79
CA THR A 146 -16.50 20.28 -5.40
C THR A 146 -16.15 21.48 -4.53
N LEU A 147 -15.02 22.12 -4.80
CA LEU A 147 -14.65 23.35 -4.10
C LEU A 147 -15.66 24.49 -4.36
N ARG A 148 -16.06 24.69 -5.63
CA ARG A 148 -17.08 25.69 -6.02
C ARG A 148 -18.44 25.43 -5.36
N GLY A 149 -18.91 24.18 -5.39
CA GLY A 149 -20.14 23.79 -4.70
C GLY A 149 -20.06 24.02 -3.19
N THR A 150 -18.90 23.80 -2.60
CA THR A 150 -18.63 24.06 -1.18
C THR A 150 -18.64 25.55 -0.83
N PHE A 151 -18.02 26.40 -1.64
CA PHE A 151 -18.08 27.86 -1.47
C PHE A 151 -19.53 28.35 -1.54
N ASN A 152 -20.28 27.94 -2.57
CA ASN A 152 -21.68 28.33 -2.71
C ASN A 152 -22.54 27.88 -1.51
N ILE A 153 -22.33 26.66 -0.98
CA ILE A 153 -23.00 26.22 0.25
C ILE A 153 -22.66 27.13 1.43
N LEU A 154 -21.36 27.43 1.65
CA LEU A 154 -20.90 28.22 2.79
C LEU A 154 -21.39 29.67 2.74
N ILE A 155 -21.29 30.32 1.58
CA ILE A 155 -21.79 31.68 1.35
C ILE A 155 -23.32 31.74 1.53
N ASN A 156 -24.06 30.76 1.01
CA ASN A 156 -25.52 30.68 1.20
C ASN A 156 -25.92 30.37 2.65
N ASN A 157 -25.01 29.87 3.49
CA ASN A 157 -25.19 29.71 4.94
C ASN A 157 -24.70 30.94 5.73
N GLY A 158 -24.34 32.05 5.07
CA GLY A 158 -23.94 33.30 5.70
C GLY A 158 -22.49 33.33 6.21
N ILE A 159 -21.63 32.40 5.79
CA ILE A 159 -20.20 32.41 6.13
C ILE A 159 -19.48 33.47 5.27
N ASN A 160 -18.60 34.26 5.87
CA ASN A 160 -17.85 35.29 5.16
C ASN A 160 -16.79 34.65 4.24
N ILE A 161 -16.63 35.17 3.02
CA ILE A 161 -15.63 34.68 2.07
C ILE A 161 -14.19 34.77 2.60
N ASN A 162 -13.91 35.74 3.48
CA ASN A 162 -12.61 35.86 4.16
C ASN A 162 -12.38 34.70 5.14
N ASP A 163 -13.41 34.27 5.89
CA ASP A 163 -13.32 33.10 6.79
C ASP A 163 -13.03 31.82 5.99
N ILE A 164 -13.64 31.69 4.80
CA ILE A 164 -13.39 30.58 3.86
C ILE A 164 -11.94 30.63 3.36
N TYR A 165 -11.44 31.80 2.94
CA TYR A 165 -10.07 31.97 2.47
C TYR A 165 -9.03 31.63 3.56
N ASP A 166 -9.20 32.16 4.77
CA ASP A 166 -8.28 31.88 5.87
C ASP A 166 -8.35 30.41 6.30
N GLN A 167 -9.52 29.78 6.30
CA GLN A 167 -9.60 28.34 6.56
C GLN A 167 -8.86 27.52 5.51
N ILE A 168 -8.96 27.86 4.22
CA ILE A 168 -8.20 27.18 3.14
C ILE A 168 -6.70 27.36 3.32
N CYS A 169 -6.24 28.55 3.70
CA CYS A 169 -4.83 28.83 3.88
C CYS A 169 -4.24 28.20 5.15
N ASN A 170 -5.06 27.95 6.17
CA ASN A 170 -4.62 27.44 7.46
C ASN A 170 -4.88 25.94 7.66
N GLN A 171 -5.59 25.26 6.74
CA GLN A 171 -5.88 23.83 6.84
C GLN A 171 -4.84 22.93 6.14
N THR A 172 -4.64 21.73 6.71
CA THR A 172 -3.69 20.71 6.23
C THR A 172 -4.30 19.31 6.29
N ILE A 173 -4.12 18.54 5.23
CA ILE A 173 -4.47 17.11 5.16
C ILE A 173 -3.19 16.29 5.05
N GLU A 174 -2.82 15.54 6.09
CA GLU A 174 -1.68 14.63 6.03
C GLU A 174 -2.11 13.23 5.58
N PHE A 175 -1.70 12.86 4.37
CA PHE A 175 -1.92 11.55 3.77
C PHE A 175 -0.81 10.61 4.21
N VAL A 176 -1.15 9.66 5.08
CA VAL A 176 -0.21 8.60 5.51
C VAL A 176 -0.37 7.44 4.53
N LEU A 177 0.52 7.40 3.53
CA LEU A 177 0.54 6.41 2.48
C LEU A 177 1.08 5.08 3.01
N THR A 178 0.43 3.99 2.63
CA THR A 178 0.79 2.67 3.15
C THR A 178 0.80 1.58 2.09
N THR A 179 1.78 0.69 2.18
CA THR A 179 1.84 -0.51 1.36
C THR A 179 0.81 -1.53 1.84
N HIS A 180 0.22 -2.26 0.88
CA HIS A 180 -0.79 -3.28 1.17
C HIS A 180 -0.35 -4.64 0.63
N PRO A 181 -0.39 -5.71 1.43
CA PRO A 181 -0.06 -7.05 0.92
C PRO A 181 -1.03 -7.45 -0.20
N THR A 182 -2.32 -7.11 -0.09
CA THR A 182 -3.31 -7.41 -1.15
C THR A 182 -3.27 -6.45 -2.34
N GLN A 183 -2.17 -5.70 -2.54
CA GLN A 183 -1.95 -4.95 -3.79
C GLN A 183 -1.68 -5.96 -4.92
N ALA A 184 -2.77 -6.48 -5.47
CA ALA A 184 -2.79 -7.61 -6.40
C ALA A 184 -1.94 -7.37 -7.66
N ILE A 185 -1.89 -6.13 -8.13
CA ILE A 185 -1.19 -5.69 -9.33
C ILE A 185 0.28 -5.38 -9.00
N ARG A 186 1.23 -6.03 -9.69
CA ARG A 186 2.67 -5.72 -9.58
C ARG A 186 2.97 -4.33 -10.15
N THR A 187 4.00 -3.66 -9.64
CA THR A 187 4.40 -2.31 -10.06
C THR A 187 4.66 -2.16 -11.57
N SER A 188 5.19 -3.21 -12.22
CA SER A 188 5.35 -3.30 -13.68
C SER A 188 4.03 -3.21 -14.43
N LEU A 189 3.05 -4.03 -14.06
CA LEU A 189 1.69 -4.00 -14.60
C LEU A 189 0.97 -2.69 -14.27
N LEU A 190 1.17 -2.16 -13.06
CA LEU A 190 0.54 -0.93 -12.60
C LEU A 190 0.91 0.26 -13.51
N LYS A 191 2.18 0.35 -13.92
CA LYS A 191 2.67 1.34 -14.88
C LYS A 191 1.94 1.22 -16.23
N ASN A 192 1.78 0.01 -16.78
CA ASN A 192 1.01 -0.20 -18.02
C ASN A 192 -0.46 0.22 -17.88
N TYR A 193 -1.15 -0.16 -16.79
CA TYR A 193 -2.56 0.20 -16.62
C TYR A 193 -2.78 1.72 -16.44
N ILE A 194 -1.86 2.42 -15.76
CA ILE A 194 -1.89 3.89 -15.68
C ILE A 194 -1.74 4.51 -17.08
N GLN A 195 -0.84 3.99 -17.92
CA GLN A 195 -0.70 4.46 -19.31
C GLN A 195 -1.97 4.17 -20.14
N LEU A 196 -2.62 3.01 -19.97
CA LEU A 196 -3.90 2.71 -20.62
C LEU A 196 -5.01 3.71 -20.21
N GLY A 197 -5.10 4.06 -18.91
CA GLY A 197 -6.05 5.06 -18.43
C GLY A 197 -5.80 6.48 -18.96
N GLU A 198 -4.54 6.92 -19.03
CA GLU A 198 -4.20 8.21 -19.63
C GLU A 198 -4.34 8.21 -21.17
N LEU A 199 -4.14 7.07 -21.85
CA LEU A 199 -4.39 6.92 -23.30
C LEU A 199 -5.88 7.05 -23.65
N LEU A 200 -6.78 6.46 -22.86
CA LEU A 200 -8.23 6.68 -23.00
C LEU A 200 -8.57 8.18 -22.87
N LEU A 201 -7.97 8.85 -21.89
CA LEU A 201 -8.15 10.29 -21.67
C LEU A 201 -7.53 11.17 -22.77
N LYS A 202 -6.49 10.69 -23.48
CA LYS A 202 -5.90 11.38 -24.64
C LYS A 202 -6.77 11.22 -25.90
N LEU A 203 -7.24 9.99 -26.18
CA LEU A 203 -8.15 9.66 -27.31
C LEU A 203 -9.37 10.59 -27.38
N ASP A 204 -10.01 10.88 -26.23
CA ASP A 204 -11.17 11.80 -26.11
C ASP A 204 -10.98 13.17 -26.80
N ASN A 205 -9.75 13.67 -26.89
CA ASN A 205 -9.45 15.02 -27.41
C ASN A 205 -8.85 15.00 -28.82
N THR A 206 -8.64 13.83 -29.43
CA THR A 206 -7.90 13.65 -30.71
C THR A 206 -8.80 13.61 -31.95
N ASN A 207 -10.01 14.18 -31.88
CA ASN A 207 -11.04 14.09 -32.92
C ASN A 207 -10.69 14.73 -34.29
N LYS A 208 -9.57 15.43 -34.42
CA LYS A 208 -9.19 16.18 -35.65
C LYS A 208 -8.01 15.60 -36.43
N GLU A 209 -7.29 14.60 -35.89
CA GLU A 209 -6.07 14.06 -36.50
C GLU A 209 -6.10 12.53 -36.53
N LEU A 210 -6.50 11.94 -37.67
CA LEU A 210 -6.61 10.49 -37.84
C LEU A 210 -5.28 9.75 -37.54
N TYR A 211 -4.13 10.34 -37.90
CA TYR A 211 -2.82 9.78 -37.59
C TYR A 211 -2.56 9.70 -36.08
N LYS A 212 -2.79 10.78 -35.33
CA LYS A 212 -2.65 10.77 -33.86
C LYS A 212 -3.64 9.79 -33.22
N LYS A 213 -4.89 9.73 -33.69
CA LYS A 213 -5.88 8.74 -33.21
C LYS A 213 -5.41 7.30 -33.45
N LYS A 214 -4.88 6.99 -34.64
CA LYS A 214 -4.29 5.67 -34.92
C LYS A 214 -3.11 5.36 -33.99
N LEU A 215 -2.15 6.27 -33.86
CA LEU A 215 -0.98 6.08 -32.99
C LEU A 215 -1.37 5.84 -31.52
N LEU A 216 -2.40 6.52 -31.01
CA LEU A 216 -2.93 6.28 -29.66
C LEU A 216 -3.58 4.89 -29.55
N CYS A 217 -4.34 4.43 -30.55
CA CYS A 217 -4.90 3.08 -30.59
C CYS A 217 -3.83 1.99 -30.68
N ASP A 218 -2.79 2.19 -31.50
CA ASP A 218 -1.67 1.24 -31.66
C ASP A 218 -0.86 1.14 -30.35
N ASN A 219 -0.61 2.27 -29.67
CA ASN A 219 -0.03 2.29 -28.32
C ASN A 219 -0.92 1.58 -27.28
N LEU A 220 -2.24 1.78 -27.33
CA LEU A 220 -3.19 1.11 -26.44
C LEU A 220 -3.16 -0.41 -26.64
N LYS A 221 -3.15 -0.90 -27.89
CA LYS A 221 -2.92 -2.32 -28.22
C LYS A 221 -1.58 -2.83 -27.68
N ALA A 222 -0.50 -2.05 -27.82
CA ALA A 222 0.83 -2.44 -27.31
C ALA A 222 0.87 -2.56 -25.78
N TYR A 223 0.26 -1.63 -25.04
CA TYR A 223 0.16 -1.72 -23.57
C TYR A 223 -0.77 -2.85 -23.10
N LEU A 224 -1.85 -3.16 -23.83
CA LEU A 224 -2.69 -4.35 -23.55
C LEU A 224 -1.88 -5.65 -23.73
N LEU A 225 -1.18 -5.81 -24.87
CA LEU A 225 -0.35 -6.98 -25.14
C LEU A 225 0.82 -7.11 -24.14
N SER A 226 1.49 -5.99 -23.81
CA SER A 226 2.53 -5.95 -22.78
C SER A 226 1.99 -6.36 -21.40
N SER A 227 0.77 -5.95 -21.05
CA SER A 227 0.13 -6.33 -19.80
C SER A 227 -0.24 -7.82 -19.79
N TRP A 228 -0.77 -8.36 -20.89
CA TRP A 228 -1.07 -9.79 -21.04
C TRP A 228 0.19 -10.66 -20.91
N LYS A 229 1.28 -10.27 -21.56
CA LYS A 229 2.57 -11.00 -21.55
C LYS A 229 3.43 -10.72 -20.31
N THR A 230 2.93 -10.01 -19.30
CA THR A 230 3.66 -9.74 -18.05
C THR A 230 3.07 -10.55 -16.91
N ASP A 231 3.90 -11.43 -16.31
CA ASP A 231 3.49 -12.32 -15.23
C ASP A 231 2.80 -11.58 -14.06
N VAL A 232 1.52 -11.88 -13.83
CA VAL A 232 0.66 -11.30 -12.80
C VAL A 232 1.00 -11.84 -11.40
N ILE A 233 1.59 -13.04 -11.32
CA ILE A 233 2.01 -13.68 -10.07
C ILE A 233 3.30 -13.04 -9.56
N ARG A 234 3.42 -12.93 -8.23
CA ARG A 234 4.63 -12.43 -7.57
C ARG A 234 5.40 -13.65 -7.04
N ARG A 235 6.22 -14.28 -7.90
CA ARG A 235 6.91 -15.54 -7.57
C ARG A 235 7.90 -15.42 -6.40
N ILE A 236 8.51 -14.25 -6.22
CA ILE A 236 9.39 -13.93 -5.09
C ILE A 236 8.62 -13.08 -4.07
N LYS A 237 8.76 -13.40 -2.78
CA LYS A 237 8.17 -12.61 -1.69
C LYS A 237 8.86 -11.24 -1.58
N PRO A 238 8.13 -10.11 -1.54
CA PRO A 238 8.75 -8.80 -1.42
C PRO A 238 9.34 -8.58 -0.02
N THR A 239 10.47 -7.89 0.02
CA THR A 239 11.02 -7.30 1.25
C THR A 239 10.27 -6.00 1.60
N PRO A 240 10.42 -5.47 2.82
CA PRO A 240 9.90 -4.14 3.15
C PRO A 240 10.56 -3.01 2.33
N ILE A 241 11.75 -3.25 1.76
CA ILE A 241 12.43 -2.31 0.86
C ILE A 241 11.75 -2.30 -0.52
N ASP A 242 11.38 -3.46 -1.08
CA ASP A 242 10.60 -3.55 -2.33
C ASP A 242 9.24 -2.85 -2.20
N GLU A 243 8.63 -2.95 -1.01
CA GLU A 243 7.41 -2.24 -0.64
C GLU A 243 7.64 -0.71 -0.63
N ALA A 244 8.70 -0.22 0.01
CA ALA A 244 9.03 1.21 0.05
C ALA A 244 9.39 1.78 -1.34
N ILE A 245 10.17 1.04 -2.15
CA ILE A 245 10.50 1.41 -3.54
C ILE A 245 9.22 1.48 -4.38
N THR A 246 8.31 0.50 -4.24
CA THR A 246 7.02 0.51 -4.95
C THR A 246 6.17 1.73 -4.58
N LEU A 247 6.24 2.20 -3.34
CA LEU A 247 5.52 3.41 -2.91
C LEU A 247 6.18 4.69 -3.45
N LEU A 248 7.51 4.79 -3.45
CA LEU A 248 8.26 5.90 -4.04
C LEU A 248 7.94 6.05 -5.54
N ASP A 249 7.91 4.94 -6.28
CA ASP A 249 7.53 4.85 -7.70
C ASP A 249 6.15 5.50 -7.96
N ILE A 250 5.18 5.28 -7.05
CA ILE A 250 3.83 5.85 -7.15
C ILE A 250 3.84 7.33 -6.78
N VAL A 251 4.51 7.74 -5.70
CA VAL A 251 4.56 9.15 -5.25
C VAL A 251 5.16 10.05 -6.33
N GLU A 252 6.24 9.64 -6.97
CA GLU A 252 6.85 10.34 -8.09
C GLU A 252 5.88 10.51 -9.27
N ASN A 253 5.36 9.40 -9.81
CA ASN A 253 4.62 9.40 -11.07
C ASN A 253 3.17 9.89 -10.92
N CYS A 254 2.59 9.78 -9.71
CA CYS A 254 1.18 10.02 -9.45
C CYS A 254 0.90 11.26 -8.59
N ILE A 255 1.86 11.75 -7.79
CA ILE A 255 1.63 12.80 -6.78
C ILE A 255 2.55 14.02 -6.99
N PHE A 256 3.88 13.85 -6.94
CA PHE A 256 4.86 14.95 -6.81
C PHE A 256 4.69 16.05 -7.88
N TYR A 257 4.63 15.69 -9.16
CA TYR A 257 4.47 16.65 -10.26
C TYR A 257 3.01 17.16 -10.44
N ARG A 258 2.05 16.58 -9.70
CA ARG A 258 0.62 16.92 -9.82
C ARG A 258 0.16 17.94 -8.77
N ILE A 259 0.76 17.95 -7.58
CA ILE A 259 0.41 18.88 -6.49
C ILE A 259 0.43 20.36 -6.89
N PRO A 260 1.43 20.92 -7.61
CA PRO A 260 1.41 22.33 -7.98
C PRO A 260 0.22 22.70 -8.88
N ASN A 261 -0.14 21.80 -9.80
CA ASN A 261 -1.30 21.97 -10.67
C ASN A 261 -2.62 21.92 -9.89
N ILE A 262 -2.69 21.11 -8.82
CA ILE A 262 -3.84 21.07 -7.90
C ILE A 262 -3.96 22.37 -7.10
N ILE A 263 -2.83 22.94 -6.64
CA ILE A 263 -2.86 24.23 -5.93
C ILE A 263 -3.26 25.36 -6.90
N ARG A 264 -2.76 25.37 -8.14
CA ARG A 264 -3.19 26.33 -9.18
C ARG A 264 -4.67 26.21 -9.54
N TYR A 265 -5.26 25.01 -9.48
CA TYR A 265 -6.71 24.85 -9.60
C TYR A 265 -7.45 25.58 -8.47
N ILE A 266 -6.96 25.46 -7.23
CA ILE A 266 -7.56 26.13 -6.07
C ILE A 266 -7.34 27.66 -6.15
N ASP A 267 -6.17 28.13 -6.58
CA ASP A 267 -5.93 29.56 -6.84
C ASP A 267 -6.94 30.11 -7.86
N ASN A 268 -7.21 29.38 -8.95
CA ASN A 268 -8.20 29.79 -9.95
C ASN A 268 -9.62 29.85 -9.37
N VAL A 269 -10.02 28.89 -8.52
CA VAL A 269 -11.31 28.95 -7.81
C VAL A 269 -11.35 30.16 -6.87
N LEU A 270 -10.26 30.47 -6.15
CA LEU A 270 -10.21 31.65 -5.28
C LEU A 270 -10.39 32.96 -6.06
N LEU A 271 -9.74 33.08 -7.23
CA LEU A 271 -9.87 34.25 -8.11
C LEU A 271 -11.31 34.46 -8.61
N GLU A 272 -12.10 33.39 -8.83
CA GLU A 272 -13.54 33.51 -9.20
C GLU A 272 -14.40 34.16 -8.10
N TYR A 273 -13.98 34.07 -6.83
CA TYR A 273 -14.61 34.77 -5.70
C TYR A 273 -13.85 36.06 -5.30
N ASN A 274 -13.00 36.59 -6.19
CA ASN A 274 -12.12 37.75 -5.96
C ASN A 274 -11.14 37.60 -4.78
N MET A 275 -10.86 36.38 -4.34
CA MET A 275 -9.86 36.09 -3.31
C MET A 275 -8.45 35.97 -3.92
N PRO A 276 -7.40 36.37 -3.20
CA PRO A 276 -6.02 36.16 -3.65
C PRO A 276 -5.66 34.66 -3.68
N PRO A 277 -4.57 34.27 -4.36
CA PRO A 277 -4.04 32.91 -4.33
C PRO A 277 -3.76 32.38 -2.91
N ILE A 278 -3.61 31.05 -2.79
CA ILE A 278 -3.18 30.43 -1.53
C ILE A 278 -1.81 30.98 -1.12
N LYS A 279 -1.69 31.39 0.15
CA LYS A 279 -0.48 31.94 0.77
C LYS A 279 0.70 30.99 0.56
N LEU A 280 1.86 31.52 0.18
CA LEU A 280 2.98 30.72 -0.34
C LEU A 280 3.53 29.64 0.62
N LYS A 281 3.35 29.84 1.94
CA LYS A 281 3.75 28.90 3.00
C LYS A 281 2.64 27.92 3.45
N SER A 282 1.43 28.01 2.90
CA SER A 282 0.31 27.14 3.28
C SER A 282 0.52 25.69 2.82
N LYS A 283 0.50 24.76 3.78
CA LYS A 283 0.70 23.32 3.55
C LYS A 283 -0.64 22.61 3.40
N ILE A 284 -1.30 22.79 2.25
CA ILE A 284 -2.67 22.26 2.01
C ILE A 284 -2.77 20.74 2.20
N CYS A 285 -1.70 20.02 1.88
CA CYS A 285 -1.55 18.60 2.12
C CYS A 285 -0.09 18.28 2.48
N LEU A 286 0.11 17.15 3.15
CA LEU A 286 1.41 16.57 3.50
C LEU A 286 1.39 15.07 3.24
N PHE A 287 2.57 14.47 3.07
CA PHE A 287 2.72 13.04 2.80
C PHE A 287 3.66 12.37 3.79
N SER A 288 3.19 11.27 4.35
CA SER A 288 3.94 10.42 5.29
C SER A 288 3.84 8.95 4.84
N SER A 289 4.72 8.09 5.34
CA SER A 289 4.82 6.68 4.94
C SER A 289 4.85 5.76 6.16
N TRP A 290 4.36 4.53 6.00
CA TRP A 290 4.61 3.40 6.92
C TRP A 290 5.58 2.36 6.35
N ALA A 291 5.85 2.38 5.05
CA ALA A 291 6.70 1.38 4.39
C ALA A 291 8.15 1.51 4.87
N GLY A 292 8.66 0.49 5.57
CA GLY A 292 9.99 0.50 6.20
C GLY A 292 10.05 1.02 7.64
N GLY A 293 8.95 1.54 8.20
CA GLY A 293 8.88 2.06 9.58
C GLY A 293 7.88 1.35 10.49
N ASP A 294 6.77 0.86 9.94
CA ASP A 294 5.77 0.05 10.64
C ASP A 294 6.24 -1.41 10.75
N ARG A 295 6.61 -1.78 11.99
CA ARG A 295 7.14 -3.10 12.36
C ARG A 295 6.18 -3.93 13.21
N ASP A 296 4.93 -3.49 13.38
CA ASP A 296 3.87 -4.24 14.07
C ASP A 296 3.73 -5.65 13.45
N GLY A 297 4.15 -6.65 14.22
CA GLY A 297 4.17 -8.04 13.80
C GLY A 297 4.93 -8.30 12.48
N ASN A 298 5.89 -7.46 12.11
CA ASN A 298 6.72 -7.61 10.92
C ASN A 298 8.21 -7.70 11.29
N PRO A 299 8.74 -8.90 11.61
CA PRO A 299 10.13 -9.06 12.05
C PRO A 299 11.17 -8.72 10.96
N PHE A 300 10.73 -8.51 9.72
CA PHE A 300 11.59 -8.11 8.59
C PHE A 300 11.83 -6.59 8.51
N VAL A 301 11.13 -5.76 9.31
CA VAL A 301 11.41 -4.32 9.43
C VAL A 301 12.39 -4.11 10.59
N LEU A 302 13.67 -4.19 10.25
CA LEU A 302 14.80 -4.00 11.15
C LEU A 302 15.14 -2.49 11.26
N PRO A 303 15.94 -2.06 12.26
CA PRO A 303 16.42 -0.67 12.34
C PRO A 303 17.13 -0.20 11.06
N GLU A 304 17.97 -1.06 10.48
CA GLU A 304 18.73 -0.83 9.25
C GLU A 304 17.81 -0.69 8.02
N THR A 305 16.66 -1.39 8.02
CA THR A 305 15.61 -1.23 6.99
C THR A 305 15.01 0.17 7.04
N THR A 306 14.78 0.69 8.24
CA THR A 306 14.21 2.03 8.45
C THR A 306 15.21 3.13 8.08
N GLU A 307 16.48 2.98 8.47
CA GLU A 307 17.57 3.87 8.05
C GLU A 307 17.71 3.92 6.52
N TYR A 308 17.77 2.76 5.85
CA TYR A 308 17.83 2.66 4.39
C TYR A 308 16.66 3.39 3.72
N VAL A 309 15.43 3.22 4.21
CA VAL A 309 14.26 3.91 3.64
C VAL A 309 14.30 5.42 3.90
N CYS A 310 14.72 5.88 5.07
CA CYS A 310 14.93 7.31 5.33
C CYS A 310 15.95 7.94 4.36
N TYR A 311 17.05 7.23 4.07
CA TYR A 311 18.07 7.67 3.12
C TYR A 311 17.55 7.64 1.67
N MET A 312 16.86 6.59 1.25
CA MET A 312 16.19 6.49 -0.06
C MET A 312 15.17 7.62 -0.28
N ASN A 313 14.35 7.90 0.72
CA ASN A 313 13.39 9.00 0.72
C ASN A 313 14.07 10.36 0.49
N LYS A 314 15.17 10.64 1.20
CA LYS A 314 15.96 11.88 1.03
C LYS A 314 16.66 11.97 -0.33
N ILE A 315 17.27 10.87 -0.78
CA ILE A 315 17.87 10.78 -2.12
C ILE A 315 16.82 11.10 -3.18
N ARG A 316 15.67 10.41 -3.17
CA ARG A 316 14.67 10.56 -4.22
C ARG A 316 13.98 11.92 -4.18
N GLY A 317 13.72 12.47 -2.98
CA GLY A 317 13.27 13.86 -2.83
C GLY A 317 14.20 14.85 -3.55
N CYS A 318 15.50 14.79 -3.25
CA CYS A 318 16.48 15.65 -3.90
C CYS A 318 16.61 15.40 -5.41
N GLU A 319 16.53 14.14 -5.87
CA GLU A 319 16.52 13.78 -7.30
C GLU A 319 15.32 14.35 -8.06
N LEU A 320 14.15 14.46 -7.43
CA LEU A 320 12.96 15.05 -8.04
C LEU A 320 13.02 16.58 -8.14
N PHE A 321 13.72 17.25 -7.21
CA PHE A 321 13.97 18.69 -7.32
C PHE A 321 15.04 19.06 -8.35
N ILE A 322 16.05 18.22 -8.58
CA ILE A 322 17.12 18.47 -9.57
C ILE A 322 16.60 18.92 -10.95
N PRO A 323 15.70 18.20 -11.65
CA PRO A 323 15.21 18.62 -12.96
C PRO A 323 14.37 19.91 -12.90
N MET A 324 13.70 20.19 -11.77
CA MET A 324 12.97 21.44 -11.57
C MET A 324 13.94 22.63 -11.43
N ILE A 325 15.01 22.48 -10.65
CA ILE A 325 16.06 23.50 -10.51
C ILE A 325 16.82 23.68 -11.82
N GLU A 326 17.13 22.60 -12.57
CA GLU A 326 17.74 22.70 -13.89
C GLU A 326 16.84 23.42 -14.92
N LYS A 327 15.52 23.27 -14.82
CA LYS A 327 14.58 24.09 -15.61
C LYS A 327 14.62 25.57 -15.18
N LEU A 328 14.61 25.88 -13.87
CA LEU A 328 14.80 27.27 -13.42
C LEU A 328 16.14 27.88 -13.88
N ILE A 329 17.23 27.09 -13.97
CA ILE A 329 18.55 27.53 -14.46
C ILE A 329 18.55 27.83 -15.97
N ARG A 330 17.66 27.19 -16.74
CA ARG A 330 17.42 27.52 -18.16
C ARG A 330 16.55 28.77 -18.32
N ASP A 331 15.49 28.87 -17.51
CA ASP A 331 14.42 29.85 -17.71
C ASP A 331 14.74 31.23 -17.06
N LEU A 332 15.35 31.25 -15.87
CA LEU A 332 15.60 32.49 -15.09
C LEU A 332 16.94 33.15 -15.45
N THR A 333 17.07 33.57 -16.71
CA THR A 333 18.24 34.30 -17.25
C THR A 333 18.24 35.81 -16.95
N ILE A 334 17.32 36.28 -16.10
CA ILE A 334 17.11 37.69 -15.77
C ILE A 334 18.32 38.28 -15.04
N HIS A 335 18.72 39.49 -15.41
CA HIS A 335 19.82 40.22 -14.78
C HIS A 335 19.37 41.27 -13.74
N GLN A 336 18.10 41.71 -13.81
CA GLN A 336 17.52 42.67 -12.88
C GLN A 336 17.13 42.00 -11.56
N CYS A 337 17.73 42.45 -10.47
CA CYS A 337 17.49 41.95 -9.11
C CYS A 337 17.75 43.05 -8.09
N THR A 338 17.27 42.86 -6.86
CA THR A 338 17.43 43.86 -5.80
C THR A 338 18.83 43.86 -5.21
N VAL A 339 19.23 45.01 -4.64
CA VAL A 339 20.56 45.16 -3.99
C VAL A 339 20.71 44.18 -2.81
N HIS A 340 19.63 43.92 -2.07
CA HIS A 340 19.59 42.91 -1.02
C HIS A 340 19.94 41.52 -1.57
N PHE A 341 19.20 41.04 -2.58
CA PHE A 341 19.42 39.73 -3.18
C PHE A 341 20.81 39.58 -3.78
N LYS A 342 21.32 40.62 -4.46
CA LYS A 342 22.69 40.61 -5.00
C LYS A 342 23.76 40.46 -3.92
N ASN A 343 23.55 41.03 -2.73
CA ASN A 343 24.46 40.87 -1.59
C ASN A 343 24.28 39.49 -0.91
N TYR A 344 23.04 39.02 -0.78
CA TYR A 344 22.72 37.67 -0.28
C TYR A 344 23.41 36.58 -1.09
N VAL A 345 23.29 36.61 -2.42
CA VAL A 345 23.95 35.67 -3.32
C VAL A 345 25.47 35.78 -3.22
N LYS A 346 26.05 36.99 -3.14
CA LYS A 346 27.51 37.17 -2.95
C LYS A 346 27.99 36.53 -1.64
N ASN A 347 27.22 36.63 -0.55
CA ASN A 347 27.56 36.03 0.73
C ASN A 347 27.46 34.49 0.67
N LEU A 348 26.42 33.94 0.04
CA LEU A 348 26.31 32.50 -0.22
C LEU A 348 27.50 31.99 -1.05
N GLU A 349 27.88 32.71 -2.11
CA GLU A 349 29.03 32.37 -2.95
C GLU A 349 30.35 32.42 -2.18
N HIS A 350 30.55 33.39 -1.28
CA HIS A 350 31.75 33.47 -0.45
C HIS A 350 31.84 32.31 0.56
N ASN A 351 30.72 31.92 1.18
CA ASN A 351 30.68 30.82 2.16
C ASN A 351 31.04 29.44 1.57
N ILE A 352 31.10 29.32 0.23
CA ILE A 352 31.36 28.08 -0.51
C ILE A 352 32.44 28.24 -1.59
N SER A 353 33.07 29.42 -1.72
CA SER A 353 33.90 29.77 -2.87
C SER A 353 35.06 28.81 -3.06
N ASP A 354 35.68 28.46 -1.93
CA ASP A 354 36.92 27.69 -1.85
C ASP A 354 36.69 26.18 -2.09
N ILE A 355 35.42 25.79 -2.20
CA ILE A 355 34.97 24.42 -2.46
C ILE A 355 34.38 24.31 -3.87
N ILE A 356 33.42 25.18 -4.22
CA ILE A 356 32.60 25.02 -5.44
C ILE A 356 33.21 25.66 -6.69
N PHE A 357 33.99 26.73 -6.58
CA PHE A 357 34.47 27.49 -7.74
C PHE A 357 35.98 27.34 -7.97
N ASP A 358 36.42 27.39 -9.23
CA ASP A 358 37.86 27.54 -9.57
C ASP A 358 38.38 28.88 -9.00
N LYS A 359 39.71 29.01 -8.80
CA LYS A 359 40.37 30.14 -8.10
C LYS A 359 39.97 31.55 -8.58
N ASP A 360 39.57 31.72 -9.83
CA ASP A 360 39.11 33.01 -10.38
C ASP A 360 37.66 33.36 -9.99
N GLN A 361 36.94 32.48 -9.28
CA GLN A 361 35.53 32.58 -8.88
C GLN A 361 34.53 32.73 -10.06
N TYR A 362 34.87 32.22 -11.25
CA TYR A 362 34.05 32.38 -12.48
C TYR A 362 33.52 31.09 -13.11
N ARG A 363 33.85 29.92 -12.58
CA ARG A 363 33.41 28.60 -13.06
C ARG A 363 33.27 27.64 -11.90
N LEU A 364 32.35 26.68 -12.00
CA LEU A 364 32.38 25.49 -11.13
C LEU A 364 33.77 24.85 -11.25
N GLY A 365 34.39 24.51 -10.12
CA GLY A 365 35.69 23.85 -10.09
C GLY A 365 35.63 22.48 -10.76
N LYS A 366 36.74 21.96 -11.29
CA LYS A 366 36.76 20.71 -12.10
C LYS A 366 35.96 19.53 -11.48
N LYS A 367 36.07 19.33 -10.16
CA LYS A 367 35.33 18.33 -9.36
C LYS A 367 33.80 18.45 -9.48
N PHE A 368 33.30 19.62 -9.85
CA PHE A 368 31.89 20.01 -9.94
C PHE A 368 31.38 20.26 -11.37
N GLN A 369 32.24 20.30 -12.38
CA GLN A 369 31.85 20.66 -13.76
C GLN A 369 30.88 19.65 -14.41
N TRP A 370 30.86 18.40 -13.95
CA TRP A 370 29.91 17.38 -14.41
C TRP A 370 28.50 17.55 -13.86
N PHE A 371 28.30 18.33 -12.79
CA PHE A 371 26.96 18.55 -12.22
C PHE A 371 26.04 19.39 -13.09
N SER A 372 26.57 20.14 -14.07
CA SER A 372 25.74 20.99 -14.93
C SER A 372 26.36 21.30 -16.29
N PRO A 373 25.63 21.13 -17.42
CA PRO A 373 26.03 21.70 -18.70
C PRO A 373 26.03 23.25 -18.68
N PHE A 374 25.42 23.87 -17.66
CA PHE A 374 25.37 25.32 -17.44
C PHE A 374 26.56 25.85 -16.63
N SER A 375 27.68 25.11 -16.57
CA SER A 375 28.92 25.48 -15.87
C SER A 375 29.58 26.78 -16.38
N LYS A 376 29.15 27.28 -17.54
CA LYS A 376 29.40 28.65 -18.05
C LYS A 376 28.19 29.54 -17.74
N TYR A 377 28.34 30.48 -16.82
CA TYR A 377 27.30 31.46 -16.45
C TYR A 377 27.78 32.90 -16.68
N ASN A 378 26.83 33.84 -16.85
CA ASN A 378 27.14 35.27 -16.95
C ASN A 378 27.26 35.90 -15.55
N LYS A 379 28.24 36.78 -15.33
CA LYS A 379 28.39 37.52 -14.06
C LYS A 379 27.14 38.33 -13.68
N LYS A 380 26.30 38.68 -14.66
CA LYS A 380 25.04 39.42 -14.51
C LYS A 380 23.81 38.54 -14.17
N GLU A 381 23.86 37.23 -14.36
CA GLU A 381 22.71 36.31 -14.16
C GLU A 381 22.60 35.86 -12.68
N ILE A 382 22.23 36.78 -11.79
CA ILE A 382 22.31 36.54 -10.32
C ILE A 382 21.39 35.39 -9.85
N TYR A 383 20.16 35.28 -10.35
CA TYR A 383 19.26 34.16 -10.03
C TYR A 383 19.86 32.82 -10.46
N ARG A 384 20.43 32.76 -11.67
CA ARG A 384 21.05 31.55 -12.22
C ARG A 384 22.25 31.09 -11.39
N ARG A 385 23.05 32.04 -10.88
CA ARG A 385 24.19 31.76 -10.00
C ARG A 385 23.75 31.11 -8.69
N VAL A 386 22.73 31.64 -8.01
CA VAL A 386 22.24 31.02 -6.77
C VAL A 386 21.53 29.69 -7.02
N LEU A 387 20.84 29.52 -8.15
CA LEU A 387 20.25 28.24 -8.53
C LEU A 387 21.32 27.17 -8.85
N LEU A 388 22.47 27.55 -9.39
CA LEU A 388 23.63 26.64 -9.53
C LEU A 388 24.19 26.20 -8.16
N ILE A 389 24.14 27.06 -7.13
CA ILE A 389 24.44 26.67 -5.74
C ILE A 389 23.43 25.63 -5.27
N VAL A 390 22.12 25.92 -5.39
CA VAL A 390 21.04 24.98 -5.01
C VAL A 390 21.21 23.63 -5.71
N LEU A 391 21.47 23.62 -7.02
CA LEU A 391 21.71 22.39 -7.79
C LEU A 391 22.92 21.60 -7.24
N THR A 392 24.00 22.30 -6.88
CA THR A 392 25.21 21.68 -6.32
C THR A 392 24.93 21.13 -4.92
N LYS A 393 24.17 21.84 -4.07
CA LYS A 393 23.75 21.34 -2.74
C LYS A 393 22.87 20.08 -2.86
N LEU A 394 21.86 20.09 -3.74
CA LEU A 394 21.00 18.91 -4.00
C LEU A 394 21.83 17.71 -4.48
N LYS A 395 22.72 17.90 -5.47
CA LYS A 395 23.56 16.80 -5.98
C LYS A 395 24.61 16.34 -4.96
N SER A 396 25.05 17.21 -4.05
CA SER A 396 25.90 16.83 -2.91
C SER A 396 25.15 15.94 -1.91
N VAL A 397 23.88 16.26 -1.58
CA VAL A 397 23.02 15.39 -0.74
C VAL A 397 22.85 14.02 -1.40
N VAL A 398 22.49 13.98 -2.69
CA VAL A 398 22.32 12.72 -3.43
C VAL A 398 23.61 11.90 -3.45
N TYR A 399 24.77 12.51 -3.66
CA TYR A 399 26.06 11.83 -3.62
C TYR A 399 26.38 11.25 -2.23
N VAL A 400 26.30 12.06 -1.18
CA VAL A 400 26.65 11.66 0.19
C VAL A 400 25.76 10.52 0.66
N TYR A 401 24.44 10.63 0.48
CA TYR A 401 23.51 9.61 0.95
C TYR A 401 23.57 8.32 0.11
N LYS A 402 23.93 8.37 -1.18
CA LYS A 402 24.24 7.16 -1.95
C LYS A 402 25.52 6.48 -1.45
N ALA A 403 26.58 7.24 -1.15
CA ALA A 403 27.80 6.68 -0.56
C ALA A 403 27.53 6.03 0.81
N LEU A 404 26.71 6.67 1.67
CA LEU A 404 26.28 6.08 2.95
C LEU A 404 25.50 4.76 2.78
N ILE A 405 24.61 4.66 1.78
CA ILE A 405 23.89 3.41 1.46
C ILE A 405 24.86 2.31 0.98
N SER A 406 25.84 2.63 0.12
CA SER A 406 26.83 1.66 -0.36
C SER A 406 27.84 1.21 0.70
N GLY A 407 28.02 2.00 1.77
CA GLY A 407 29.14 1.88 2.70
C GLY A 407 30.47 2.44 2.16
N ASP A 408 30.41 3.32 1.16
CA ASP A 408 31.57 3.97 0.55
C ASP A 408 32.08 5.16 1.39
N SER A 409 33.34 5.55 1.20
CA SER A 409 33.91 6.72 1.86
C SER A 409 33.27 8.02 1.35
N VAL A 410 32.63 8.77 2.25
CA VAL A 410 32.05 10.09 1.95
C VAL A 410 33.16 11.14 1.76
N ASP A 411 33.14 11.83 0.61
CA ASP A 411 34.00 12.98 0.33
C ASP A 411 33.64 14.17 1.26
N PRO A 412 34.60 14.71 2.05
CA PRO A 412 34.32 15.78 3.01
C PRO A 412 33.81 17.09 2.39
N ASP A 413 34.06 17.35 1.10
CA ASP A 413 33.56 18.57 0.45
C ASP A 413 32.09 18.43 0.11
N PHE A 414 31.66 17.29 -0.43
CA PHE A 414 30.24 17.04 -0.67
C PHE A 414 29.45 17.00 0.65
N GLN A 415 30.04 16.49 1.74
CA GLN A 415 29.42 16.54 3.06
C GLN A 415 29.20 17.97 3.58
N LYS A 416 30.18 18.87 3.41
CA LYS A 416 30.06 20.30 3.79
C LYS A 416 29.05 21.08 2.95
N LEU A 417 28.82 20.65 1.70
CA LEU A 417 27.95 21.33 0.74
C LEU A 417 26.49 20.88 0.78
N MET A 418 26.14 19.89 1.59
CA MET A 418 24.74 19.49 1.76
C MET A 418 23.86 20.62 2.31
N PHE A 419 22.58 20.59 1.98
CA PHE A 419 21.58 21.32 2.75
C PHE A 419 21.48 20.75 4.17
N LYS A 420 21.43 21.64 5.17
CA LYS A 420 21.34 21.31 6.60
C LYS A 420 19.89 21.05 7.05
N SER A 421 18.92 21.69 6.40
CA SER A 421 17.49 21.47 6.66
C SER A 421 16.64 21.88 5.45
N THR A 422 15.33 21.60 5.50
CA THR A 422 14.37 22.00 4.47
C THR A 422 14.23 23.54 4.38
N GLU A 423 14.34 24.24 5.52
CA GLU A 423 14.21 25.71 5.61
C GLU A 423 15.33 26.43 4.84
N GLU A 424 16.56 25.92 4.87
CA GLU A 424 17.68 26.48 4.09
C GLU A 424 17.41 26.41 2.57
N PHE A 425 16.67 25.39 2.12
CA PHE A 425 16.27 25.26 0.72
C PHE A 425 15.06 26.16 0.40
N GLU A 426 14.09 26.28 1.30
CA GLU A 426 12.97 27.22 1.14
C GLU A 426 13.45 28.67 1.09
N GLU A 427 14.34 29.08 2.01
CA GLU A 427 14.86 30.45 2.13
C GLU A 427 15.46 30.96 0.81
N ILE A 428 16.37 30.18 0.20
CA ILE A 428 17.04 30.57 -1.04
C ILE A 428 16.05 30.78 -2.19
N LEU A 429 14.99 29.96 -2.27
CA LEU A 429 13.95 30.11 -3.29
C LEU A 429 13.00 31.28 -2.97
N LEU A 430 12.72 31.54 -1.70
CA LEU A 430 11.95 32.72 -1.26
C LEU A 430 12.69 34.02 -1.54
N GLU A 431 14.01 34.09 -1.38
CA GLU A 431 14.80 35.27 -1.75
C GLU A 431 14.79 35.52 -3.26
N CYS A 432 14.85 34.46 -4.09
CA CYS A 432 14.60 34.58 -5.53
C CYS A 432 13.21 35.16 -5.82
N TYR A 433 12.17 34.66 -5.13
CA TYR A 433 10.78 35.09 -5.32
C TYR A 433 10.58 36.57 -4.91
N LYS A 434 11.05 36.96 -3.72
CA LYS A 434 11.03 38.36 -3.22
C LYS A 434 11.71 39.30 -4.21
N SER A 435 12.94 39.00 -4.63
CA SER A 435 13.69 39.84 -5.56
C SER A 435 13.00 40.01 -6.90
N LEU A 436 12.33 38.96 -7.42
CA LEU A 436 11.54 39.07 -8.65
C LEU A 436 10.31 39.96 -8.45
N ILE A 437 9.55 39.78 -7.35
CA ILE A 437 8.38 40.61 -7.00
C ILE A 437 8.78 42.09 -6.87
N GLU A 438 9.79 42.39 -6.05
CA GLU A 438 10.32 43.75 -5.80
C GLU A 438 10.92 44.39 -7.05
N SER A 439 11.47 43.58 -7.98
CA SER A 439 11.97 44.05 -9.28
C SER A 439 10.88 44.17 -10.35
N GLY A 440 9.58 44.06 -10.00
CA GLY A 440 8.45 44.16 -10.94
C GLY A 440 8.24 42.93 -11.85
N ASN A 441 8.98 41.85 -11.63
CA ASN A 441 8.95 40.61 -12.42
C ASN A 441 7.94 39.57 -11.84
N ALA A 442 6.82 40.05 -11.29
CA ALA A 442 5.86 39.24 -10.52
C ALA A 442 5.28 38.05 -11.30
N LEU A 443 4.98 38.21 -12.59
CA LEU A 443 4.48 37.13 -13.46
C LEU A 443 5.44 35.94 -13.55
N ILE A 444 6.74 36.18 -13.39
CA ILE A 444 7.80 35.16 -13.46
C ILE A 444 7.97 34.47 -12.10
N ALA A 445 7.84 35.23 -11.01
CA ALA A 445 7.81 34.70 -9.64
C ALA A 445 6.60 33.77 -9.42
N GLU A 446 5.41 34.18 -9.88
CA GLU A 446 4.15 33.44 -9.84
C GLU A 446 4.07 32.27 -10.83
N GLY A 447 5.01 32.22 -11.79
CA GLY A 447 5.24 31.11 -12.69
C GLY A 447 5.92 29.93 -12.00
N TYR A 448 6.82 29.25 -12.73
CA TYR A 448 7.36 27.96 -12.31
C TYR A 448 8.13 27.98 -10.97
N LEU A 449 8.69 29.13 -10.56
CA LEU A 449 9.35 29.27 -9.25
C LEU A 449 8.38 29.01 -8.08
N LYS A 450 7.15 29.51 -8.15
CA LYS A 450 6.09 29.26 -7.16
C LYS A 450 5.69 27.79 -7.07
N ASP A 451 5.73 27.05 -8.18
CA ASP A 451 5.48 25.60 -8.18
C ASP A 451 6.60 24.83 -7.46
N VAL A 452 7.87 25.25 -7.65
CA VAL A 452 9.02 24.65 -6.93
C VAL A 452 8.91 24.92 -5.43
N ILE A 453 8.66 26.16 -5.01
CA ILE A 453 8.50 26.54 -3.60
C ILE A 453 7.34 25.76 -2.95
N ARG A 454 6.21 25.62 -3.64
CA ARG A 454 5.08 24.80 -3.17
C ARG A 454 5.44 23.34 -2.96
N ASN A 455 6.23 22.74 -3.85
CA ASN A 455 6.73 21.37 -3.65
C ASN A 455 7.72 21.29 -2.48
N VAL A 456 8.63 22.26 -2.29
CA VAL A 456 9.54 22.30 -1.12
C VAL A 456 8.73 22.34 0.19
N ASN A 457 7.67 23.16 0.23
CA ASN A 457 6.83 23.31 1.43
C ASN A 457 5.98 22.08 1.78
N ILE A 458 5.74 21.17 0.84
CA ILE A 458 4.89 19.99 0.99
C ILE A 458 5.72 18.69 1.15
N PHE A 459 6.82 18.56 0.42
CA PHE A 459 7.64 17.35 0.38
C PHE A 459 8.97 17.48 1.14
N GLY A 460 9.48 18.70 1.31
CA GLY A 460 10.79 18.97 1.92
C GLY A 460 11.95 18.24 1.23
N LEU A 461 13.09 18.12 1.93
CA LEU A 461 14.22 17.32 1.41
C LEU A 461 13.97 15.80 1.47
N HIS A 462 12.98 15.34 2.24
CA HIS A 462 12.76 13.92 2.55
C HIS A 462 11.65 13.24 1.75
N LEU A 463 10.88 13.98 0.93
CA LEU A 463 9.72 13.49 0.14
C LEU A 463 8.52 12.98 0.96
N MET A 464 8.74 12.13 1.96
CA MET A 464 7.74 11.64 2.91
C MET A 464 8.37 11.42 4.28
N LYS A 465 7.67 11.82 5.36
CA LYS A 465 8.07 11.48 6.73
C LYS A 465 7.73 10.02 7.05
N LEU A 466 8.63 9.29 7.70
CA LEU A 466 8.44 7.87 8.01
C LEU A 466 7.91 7.68 9.45
N ASP A 467 6.67 7.22 9.60
CA ASP A 467 6.15 6.81 10.90
C ASP A 467 6.83 5.52 11.37
N ILE A 468 7.09 5.43 12.66
CA ILE A 468 7.49 4.21 13.34
C ILE A 468 6.26 3.64 14.04
N ARG A 469 5.96 2.35 13.90
CA ARG A 469 4.84 1.70 14.60
C ARG A 469 5.26 0.38 15.23
N GLN A 470 4.97 0.18 16.51
CA GLN A 470 5.29 -1.04 17.26
C GLN A 470 4.21 -1.36 18.32
N GLU A 471 4.05 -2.63 18.68
CA GLU A 471 3.10 -3.09 19.71
C GLU A 471 3.61 -2.90 21.15
N SER A 472 2.72 -2.44 22.04
CA SER A 472 2.99 -2.15 23.46
C SER A 472 3.66 -3.32 24.22
N GLU A 473 3.24 -4.56 23.94
CA GLU A 473 3.81 -5.79 24.50
C GLU A 473 5.36 -5.83 24.34
N LYS A 474 5.90 -5.31 23.23
CA LYS A 474 7.35 -5.30 22.95
C LYS A 474 8.10 -4.25 23.76
N HIS A 475 7.49 -3.10 24.05
CA HIS A 475 8.08 -2.09 24.94
C HIS A 475 8.12 -2.60 26.38
N ILE A 476 7.04 -3.27 26.83
CA ILE A 476 6.95 -3.92 28.14
C ILE A 476 8.00 -5.02 28.28
N GLN A 477 8.12 -5.91 27.29
CA GLN A 477 9.15 -6.96 27.24
C GLN A 477 10.57 -6.38 27.31
N ALA A 478 10.84 -5.26 26.63
CA ALA A 478 12.16 -4.62 26.69
C ALA A 478 12.45 -3.98 28.05
N MET A 479 11.46 -3.36 28.70
CA MET A 479 11.62 -2.79 30.04
C MET A 479 11.76 -3.87 31.12
N ASN A 480 11.08 -5.01 30.99
CA ASN A 480 11.29 -6.17 31.86
C ASN A 480 12.75 -6.64 31.84
N TYR A 481 13.37 -6.78 30.66
CA TYR A 481 14.77 -7.18 30.52
C TYR A 481 15.74 -6.20 31.20
N ILE A 482 15.48 -4.89 31.08
CA ILE A 482 16.24 -3.85 31.79
C ILE A 482 16.05 -3.97 33.32
N CYS A 483 14.81 -4.18 33.79
CA CYS A 483 14.52 -4.35 35.21
C CYS A 483 15.22 -5.58 35.81
N GLU A 484 15.22 -6.69 35.09
CA GLU A 484 15.93 -7.93 35.46
C GLU A 484 17.44 -7.69 35.57
N LYS A 485 18.08 -7.09 34.56
CA LYS A 485 19.52 -6.76 34.58
C LYS A 485 19.89 -5.74 35.68
N LEU A 486 18.95 -4.87 36.09
CA LEU A 486 19.10 -3.94 37.21
C LEU A 486 18.79 -4.56 38.59
N ASN A 487 18.35 -5.82 38.66
CA ASN A 487 17.88 -6.51 39.87
C ASN A 487 16.72 -5.79 40.60
N ILE A 488 15.78 -5.19 39.84
CA ILE A 488 14.56 -4.55 40.37
C ILE A 488 13.30 -5.34 39.96
N LYS A 489 12.17 -5.08 40.64
CA LYS A 489 10.86 -5.69 40.34
C LYS A 489 10.54 -5.51 38.85
N LYS A 490 10.18 -6.60 38.16
CA LYS A 490 9.80 -6.55 36.73
C LYS A 490 8.69 -5.54 36.51
N TYR A 491 8.83 -4.72 35.47
CA TYR A 491 7.88 -3.67 35.10
C TYR A 491 6.46 -4.21 34.83
N GLU A 492 6.32 -5.40 34.25
CA GLU A 492 5.02 -6.05 34.03
C GLU A 492 4.24 -6.32 35.33
N LEU A 493 4.95 -6.56 36.45
CA LEU A 493 4.36 -6.83 37.77
C LEU A 493 4.00 -5.55 38.55
N LEU A 494 4.25 -4.37 37.96
CA LEU A 494 3.74 -3.10 38.47
C LEU A 494 2.30 -2.88 38.02
N ASN A 495 1.44 -2.35 38.89
CA ASN A 495 0.12 -1.84 38.51
C ASN A 495 0.23 -0.49 37.78
N GLU A 496 -0.85 0.02 37.18
CA GLU A 496 -0.78 1.23 36.34
C GLU A 496 -0.29 2.50 37.10
N GLU A 497 -0.66 2.67 38.37
CA GLU A 497 -0.20 3.80 39.19
C GLU A 497 1.28 3.64 39.55
N GLU A 498 1.71 2.44 39.96
CA GLU A 498 3.13 2.10 40.14
C GLU A 498 3.95 2.35 38.87
N ARG A 499 3.43 1.98 37.68
CA ARG A 499 4.09 2.18 36.38
C ARG A 499 4.21 3.66 36.03
N ILE A 500 3.13 4.44 36.15
CA ILE A 500 3.16 5.88 35.88
C ILE A 500 4.19 6.55 36.78
N THR A 501 4.21 6.25 38.08
CA THR A 501 5.21 6.81 39.03
C THR A 501 6.63 6.42 38.63
N PHE A 502 6.92 5.12 38.47
CA PHE A 502 8.23 4.60 38.09
C PHE A 502 8.78 5.24 36.80
N LEU A 503 7.95 5.40 35.78
CA LEU A 503 8.36 6.04 34.52
C LEU A 503 8.55 7.55 34.69
N THR A 504 7.76 8.21 35.53
CA THR A 504 7.92 9.65 35.82
C THR A 504 9.23 9.91 36.55
N ASP A 505 9.57 9.09 37.55
CA ASP A 505 10.83 9.18 38.27
C ASP A 505 12.04 9.01 37.34
N ILE A 506 11.94 8.16 36.31
CA ILE A 506 12.95 8.02 35.26
C ILE A 506 13.01 9.27 34.36
N LEU A 507 11.86 9.82 33.97
CA LEU A 507 11.74 10.97 33.05
C LEU A 507 12.15 12.31 33.68
N GLU A 508 11.99 12.47 34.99
CA GLU A 508 12.47 13.63 35.77
C GLU A 508 13.93 13.46 36.25
N SER A 509 14.52 12.27 36.12
CA SER A 509 15.89 11.96 36.53
C SER A 509 16.92 12.17 35.43
N ASN A 510 18.10 12.65 35.82
CA ASN A 510 19.29 12.71 34.95
C ASN A 510 20.10 11.40 34.92
N ARG A 511 19.66 10.34 35.61
CA ARG A 511 20.35 9.04 35.65
C ARG A 511 19.85 8.14 34.51
N PRO A 512 20.73 7.66 33.60
CA PRO A 512 20.34 6.67 32.60
C PRO A 512 19.77 5.40 33.22
N ILE A 513 18.60 4.97 32.74
CA ILE A 513 17.97 3.69 33.15
C ILE A 513 18.55 2.49 32.39
N ILE A 514 19.01 2.69 31.16
CA ILE A 514 19.54 1.62 30.30
C ILE A 514 21.03 1.40 30.66
N PRO A 515 21.45 0.19 31.07
CA PRO A 515 22.86 -0.09 31.37
C PRO A 515 23.74 0.05 30.12
N ASN A 516 24.93 0.63 30.29
CA ASN A 516 25.94 0.67 29.23
C ASN A 516 26.28 -0.75 28.77
N ASN A 517 26.41 -0.93 27.45
CA ASN A 517 26.73 -2.21 26.81
C ASN A 517 25.74 -3.36 27.08
N ILE A 518 24.49 -3.10 27.51
CA ILE A 518 23.46 -4.16 27.67
C ILE A 518 23.20 -4.98 26.39
N GLU A 519 23.51 -4.42 25.22
CA GLU A 519 23.45 -5.09 23.91
C GLU A 519 24.62 -6.05 23.62
N GLN A 520 25.65 -6.09 24.48
CA GLN A 520 26.86 -6.94 24.38
C GLN A 520 26.87 -8.07 25.42
N GLU A 521 25.86 -8.13 26.29
CA GLU A 521 25.67 -9.21 27.25
C GLU A 521 25.49 -10.58 26.55
N PRO A 522 25.81 -11.70 27.21
CA PRO A 522 25.41 -13.02 26.72
C PRO A 522 23.87 -13.15 26.72
N ASP A 523 23.38 -13.96 25.78
CA ASP A 523 21.98 -14.40 25.66
C ASP A 523 20.92 -13.27 25.57
N VAL A 524 21.31 -12.09 25.07
CA VAL A 524 20.37 -11.00 24.76
C VAL A 524 19.45 -11.41 23.61
N SER A 525 18.14 -11.26 23.79
CA SER A 525 17.17 -11.61 22.75
C SER A 525 17.23 -10.65 21.55
N SER A 526 17.04 -11.20 20.36
CA SER A 526 16.95 -10.42 19.11
C SER A 526 15.82 -9.40 19.15
N ASP A 527 14.69 -9.72 19.79
CA ASP A 527 13.58 -8.79 20.01
C ASP A 527 13.97 -7.58 20.88
N PHE A 528 14.73 -7.79 21.96
CA PHE A 528 15.25 -6.69 22.78
C PHE A 528 16.21 -5.80 21.96
N LEU A 529 17.17 -6.41 21.27
CA LEU A 529 18.11 -5.69 20.40
C LEU A 529 17.38 -4.88 19.33
N ASN A 530 16.35 -5.44 18.70
CA ASN A 530 15.55 -4.76 17.69
C ASN A 530 14.83 -3.52 18.24
N ILE A 531 14.28 -3.59 19.46
CA ILE A 531 13.64 -2.43 20.12
C ILE A 531 14.68 -1.36 20.44
N ILE A 532 15.77 -1.72 21.12
CA ILE A 532 16.82 -0.80 21.54
C ILE A 532 17.48 -0.10 20.34
N LYS A 533 17.89 -0.88 19.32
CA LYS A 533 18.50 -0.33 18.10
C LYS A 533 17.53 0.50 17.27
N THR A 534 16.21 0.26 17.35
CA THR A 534 15.21 1.14 16.72
C THR A 534 15.28 2.53 17.34
N PHE A 535 15.31 2.65 18.67
CA PHE A 535 15.39 3.98 19.32
C PHE A 535 16.74 4.67 19.10
N ASP A 536 17.86 3.96 19.13
CA ASP A 536 19.17 4.52 18.77
C ASP A 536 19.20 4.99 17.29
N MET A 537 18.66 4.22 16.34
CA MET A 537 18.52 4.63 14.94
C MET A 537 17.63 5.89 14.81
N CYS A 538 16.47 5.92 15.46
CA CYS A 538 15.59 7.11 15.49
C CYS A 538 16.27 8.35 16.10
N SER A 539 17.25 8.18 16.98
CA SER A 539 18.04 9.29 17.54
C SER A 539 19.11 9.83 16.58
N LYS A 540 19.58 9.01 15.62
CA LYS A 540 20.59 9.36 14.61
C LYS A 540 19.99 10.06 13.39
N MET A 541 18.78 9.68 12.97
CA MET A 541 18.11 10.26 11.79
C MET A 541 17.85 11.76 11.97
N GLU A 542 17.64 12.50 10.88
CA GLU A 542 17.18 13.89 10.94
C GLU A 542 15.70 13.96 11.40
N GLU A 543 15.32 14.98 12.20
CA GLU A 543 13.93 15.11 12.70
C GLU A 543 12.90 15.24 11.57
N ASP A 544 13.32 15.75 10.41
CA ASP A 544 12.47 15.92 9.24
C ASP A 544 12.24 14.61 8.45
N ALA A 545 13.05 13.57 8.69
CA ALA A 545 12.88 12.24 8.10
C ALA A 545 11.77 11.42 8.80
N LEU A 546 11.46 11.73 10.06
CA LEU A 546 10.62 10.89 10.92
C LEU A 546 9.24 11.50 11.18
N GLY A 547 8.24 10.63 11.22
CA GLY A 547 6.85 10.95 11.54
C GLY A 547 6.51 10.71 13.01
N ALA A 548 5.33 10.17 13.26
CA ALA A 548 4.88 9.74 14.58
C ALA A 548 5.62 8.47 15.05
N TYR A 549 5.66 8.28 16.38
CA TYR A 549 5.90 6.96 16.97
C TYR A 549 4.54 6.42 17.47
N ILE A 550 4.03 5.39 16.80
CA ILE A 550 2.70 4.83 17.01
C ILE A 550 2.78 3.58 17.88
N ILE A 551 1.96 3.52 18.92
CA ILE A 551 1.87 2.38 19.85
C ILE A 551 0.61 1.57 19.53
N SER A 552 0.79 0.41 18.88
CA SER A 552 -0.29 -0.57 18.70
C SER A 552 -0.67 -1.22 20.03
N MET A 553 -1.93 -1.65 20.16
CA MET A 553 -2.48 -2.26 21.36
C MET A 553 -2.22 -1.42 22.63
N CYS A 554 -2.31 -0.09 22.50
CA CYS A 554 -2.24 0.82 23.63
C CYS A 554 -3.49 0.67 24.49
N GLN A 555 -3.31 0.40 25.78
CA GLN A 555 -4.39 0.19 26.75
C GLN A 555 -4.30 1.14 27.96
N ASN A 556 -3.12 1.71 28.20
CA ASN A 556 -2.77 2.42 29.42
C ASN A 556 -2.02 3.74 29.13
N ALA A 557 -1.91 4.61 30.15
CA ALA A 557 -1.10 5.83 30.04
C ALA A 557 0.40 5.51 30.18
N SER A 558 0.73 4.49 30.96
CA SER A 558 2.11 4.00 31.11
C SER A 558 2.71 3.47 29.80
N ASP A 559 1.92 2.92 28.87
CA ASP A 559 2.38 2.50 27.54
C ASP A 559 3.04 3.68 26.78
N ILE A 560 2.43 4.87 26.88
CA ILE A 560 2.87 6.11 26.22
C ILE A 560 4.12 6.68 26.90
N LEU A 561 4.09 6.76 28.24
CA LEU A 561 5.24 7.22 29.03
C LEU A 561 6.47 6.31 28.85
N LEU A 562 6.26 5.00 28.64
CA LEU A 562 7.34 4.04 28.43
C LEU A 562 8.08 4.28 27.11
N VAL A 563 7.36 4.64 26.04
CA VAL A 563 8.00 5.06 24.79
C VAL A 563 8.77 6.37 24.97
N GLU A 564 8.25 7.34 25.73
CA GLU A 564 9.00 8.57 26.03
C GLU A 564 10.26 8.33 26.88
N VAL A 565 10.25 7.34 27.78
CA VAL A 565 11.46 6.88 28.51
C VAL A 565 12.51 6.38 27.53
N PHE A 566 12.13 5.51 26.59
CA PHE A 566 13.07 5.02 25.58
C PHE A 566 13.57 6.15 24.67
N GLN A 567 12.67 6.99 24.12
CA GLN A 567 13.06 8.12 23.27
C GLN A 567 14.01 9.08 23.98
N THR A 568 13.77 9.38 25.26
CA THR A 568 14.60 10.27 26.06
C THR A 568 15.95 9.64 26.39
N SER A 569 15.99 8.34 26.71
CA SER A 569 17.21 7.59 27.02
C SER A 569 18.21 7.53 25.86
N PHE A 570 17.75 7.61 24.60
CA PHE A 570 18.61 7.61 23.42
C PHE A 570 18.91 9.01 22.85
N LYS A 571 18.52 10.11 23.50
CA LYS A 571 18.81 11.47 23.00
C LYS A 571 20.31 11.79 23.01
N LYS A 572 20.92 11.85 21.83
CA LYS A 572 22.32 12.28 21.63
C LYS A 572 22.54 13.79 21.76
N ASN A 573 21.46 14.58 21.77
CA ASN A 573 21.46 16.02 22.00
C ASN A 573 20.20 16.36 22.81
N ILE A 574 20.38 17.04 23.95
CA ILE A 574 19.29 17.41 24.87
C ILE A 574 18.24 18.34 24.23
N HIS A 575 18.66 19.14 23.23
CA HIS A 575 17.78 20.06 22.49
C HIS A 575 17.01 19.39 21.35
N ARG A 576 17.32 18.13 20.99
CA ARG A 576 16.60 17.37 19.96
C ARG A 576 15.18 17.08 20.44
N LYS A 577 14.17 17.24 19.58
CA LYS A 577 12.80 16.81 19.89
C LYS A 577 12.69 15.29 19.84
N THR A 578 11.76 14.74 20.62
CA THR A 578 11.29 13.37 20.45
C THR A 578 10.37 13.28 19.22
N GLN A 579 10.15 12.09 18.67
CA GLN A 579 8.99 11.89 17.81
C GLN A 579 7.72 12.04 18.67
N ARG A 580 6.66 12.61 18.10
CA ARG A 580 5.35 12.66 18.78
C ARG A 580 4.84 11.23 18.99
N VAL A 581 4.53 10.88 20.24
CA VAL A 581 3.99 9.55 20.58
C VAL A 581 2.48 9.56 20.38
N VAL A 582 1.99 8.55 19.65
CA VAL A 582 0.60 8.44 19.20
C VAL A 582 0.03 7.08 19.63
N PRO A 583 -0.86 7.03 20.64
CA PRO A 583 -1.53 5.80 21.01
C PRO A 583 -2.50 5.37 19.91
N LEU A 584 -2.46 4.10 19.50
CA LEU A 584 -3.47 3.48 18.65
C LEU A 584 -4.49 2.74 19.52
N LEU A 585 -5.71 3.29 19.56
CA LEU A 585 -6.86 2.66 20.21
C LEU A 585 -7.56 1.75 19.19
N GLU A 586 -7.40 0.43 19.34
CA GLU A 586 -7.84 -0.58 18.36
C GLU A 586 -8.73 -1.70 18.92
N THR A 587 -9.07 -1.69 20.22
CA THR A 587 -10.06 -2.60 20.84
C THR A 587 -11.26 -1.82 21.38
N ILE A 588 -12.41 -2.47 21.52
CA ILE A 588 -13.62 -1.87 22.11
C ILE A 588 -13.35 -1.36 23.53
N GLN A 589 -12.62 -2.14 24.33
CA GLN A 589 -12.21 -1.75 25.68
C GLN A 589 -11.32 -0.50 25.69
N ALA A 590 -10.32 -0.42 24.79
CA ALA A 590 -9.44 0.75 24.69
C ALA A 590 -10.20 2.02 24.24
N LEU A 591 -11.22 1.88 23.39
CA LEU A 591 -12.11 2.99 23.01
C LEU A 591 -12.98 3.45 24.18
N GLN A 592 -13.54 2.51 24.95
CA GLN A 592 -14.35 2.83 26.14
C GLN A 592 -13.51 3.47 27.26
N MET A 593 -12.29 2.99 27.49
CA MET A 593 -11.34 3.51 28.49
C MET A 593 -10.55 4.75 28.03
N SER A 594 -10.66 5.13 26.76
CA SER A 594 -9.89 6.21 26.11
C SER A 594 -9.78 7.51 26.93
N SER A 595 -10.89 7.97 27.50
CA SER A 595 -10.93 9.16 28.35
C SER A 595 -10.08 9.04 29.63
N THR A 596 -10.04 7.86 30.26
CA THR A 596 -9.23 7.58 31.46
C THR A 596 -7.74 7.54 31.12
N ILE A 597 -7.39 6.91 30.00
CA ILE A 597 -6.00 6.88 29.48
C ILE A 597 -5.49 8.31 29.28
N LEU A 598 -6.27 9.14 28.56
CA LEU A 598 -5.90 10.52 28.29
C LEU A 598 -5.88 11.40 29.55
N GLU A 599 -6.85 11.25 30.47
CA GLU A 599 -6.86 11.96 31.75
C GLU A 599 -5.61 11.66 32.59
N ASN A 600 -5.23 10.38 32.73
CA ASN A 600 -4.07 9.97 33.54
C ASN A 600 -2.76 10.46 32.92
N LEU A 601 -2.64 10.38 31.59
CA LEU A 601 -1.51 10.91 30.84
C LEU A 601 -1.37 12.43 31.00
N ILE A 602 -2.46 13.20 30.94
CA ILE A 602 -2.43 14.67 31.04
C ILE A 602 -2.19 15.15 32.47
N LYS A 603 -2.62 14.40 33.49
CA LYS A 603 -2.33 14.70 34.91
C LYS A 603 -0.85 14.55 35.25
N ASN A 604 -0.09 13.81 34.44
CA ASN A 604 1.35 13.68 34.60
C ASN A 604 2.06 15.02 34.34
N LYS A 605 2.79 15.54 35.34
CA LYS A 605 3.45 16.86 35.26
C LYS A 605 4.53 16.92 34.18
N TRP A 606 5.36 15.88 34.08
CA TRP A 606 6.39 15.80 33.05
C TRP A 606 5.74 15.82 31.67
N TYR A 607 4.74 14.98 31.42
CA TYR A 607 4.07 14.91 30.11
C TYR A 607 3.33 16.20 29.75
N ARG A 608 2.67 16.84 30.72
CA ARG A 608 1.99 18.14 30.51
C ARG A 608 2.96 19.24 30.08
N ASN A 609 4.18 19.25 30.63
CA ASN A 609 5.27 20.13 30.23
C ASN A 609 5.88 19.72 28.88
N HIS A 610 6.04 18.42 28.63
CA HIS A 610 6.55 17.88 27.38
C HIS A 610 5.69 18.30 26.18
N LEU A 611 4.37 18.06 26.26
CA LEU A 611 3.41 18.50 25.23
C LEU A 611 3.47 20.01 24.99
N LYS A 612 3.58 20.81 26.07
CA LYS A 612 3.64 22.28 25.97
C LYS A 612 4.91 22.77 25.28
N ASN A 613 6.06 22.17 25.58
CA ASN A 613 7.36 22.68 25.16
C ASN A 613 7.81 22.13 23.79
N ASN A 614 7.41 20.89 23.44
CA ASN A 614 7.84 20.23 22.21
C ASN A 614 6.76 20.25 21.10
N PHE A 615 5.48 20.21 21.47
CA PHE A 615 4.35 19.93 20.56
C PHE A 615 3.17 20.91 20.72
N ASP A 616 3.41 22.13 21.21
CA ASP A 616 2.43 23.23 21.26
C ASP A 616 1.11 22.93 21.99
N ASN A 617 1.10 21.96 22.92
CA ASN A 617 -0.10 21.40 23.59
C ASN A 617 -1.03 20.59 22.65
N ILE A 618 -0.48 19.95 21.62
CA ILE A 618 -1.21 19.08 20.69
C ILE A 618 -0.94 17.62 21.04
N GLN A 619 -2.00 16.82 21.18
CA GLN A 619 -1.94 15.35 21.26
C GLN A 619 -2.56 14.75 19.99
N GLU A 620 -1.79 13.97 19.24
CA GLU A 620 -2.34 13.11 18.18
C GLU A 620 -2.72 11.75 18.78
N ILE A 621 -3.91 11.25 18.43
CA ILE A 621 -4.43 9.93 18.85
C ILE A 621 -4.85 9.17 17.61
N MET A 622 -4.37 7.94 17.45
CA MET A 622 -4.75 7.09 16.33
C MET A 622 -5.92 6.19 16.70
N ILE A 623 -6.85 6.01 15.76
CA ILE A 623 -8.05 5.18 15.93
C ILE A 623 -8.12 4.05 14.90
N GLY A 624 -8.25 2.81 15.38
CA GLY A 624 -8.18 1.59 14.58
C GLY A 624 -9.55 0.99 14.29
N TYR A 625 -10.07 1.19 13.08
CA TYR A 625 -11.42 0.77 12.70
C TYR A 625 -11.55 -0.73 12.34
N SER A 626 -10.56 -1.31 11.64
CA SER A 626 -10.65 -2.71 11.19
C SER A 626 -10.52 -3.70 12.33
N ASP A 627 -9.60 -3.44 13.26
CA ASP A 627 -9.29 -4.34 14.37
C ASP A 627 -10.34 -4.24 15.49
N SER A 628 -10.89 -3.07 15.79
CA SER A 628 -12.06 -2.95 16.68
C SER A 628 -13.32 -3.60 16.07
N GLY A 629 -13.46 -3.54 14.73
CA GLY A 629 -14.50 -4.27 14.00
C GLY A 629 -14.35 -5.80 14.04
N LYS A 630 -13.13 -6.31 14.27
CA LYS A 630 -12.84 -7.73 14.52
C LYS A 630 -13.08 -8.13 15.97
N ASP A 631 -13.01 -7.18 16.91
CA ASP A 631 -13.21 -7.39 18.35
C ASP A 631 -14.71 -7.43 18.75
N GLY A 632 -15.50 -6.45 18.28
CA GLY A 632 -16.89 -6.27 18.68
C GLY A 632 -17.92 -6.16 17.55
N GLY A 633 -17.52 -6.40 16.29
CA GLY A 633 -18.39 -6.19 15.12
C GLY A 633 -18.46 -4.73 14.66
N ARG A 634 -18.97 -4.51 13.44
CA ARG A 634 -18.82 -3.23 12.73
C ARG A 634 -19.63 -2.08 13.30
N LEU A 635 -20.85 -2.32 13.78
CA LEU A 635 -21.70 -1.27 14.34
C LEU A 635 -21.09 -0.72 15.64
N THR A 636 -20.81 -1.58 16.60
CA THR A 636 -20.20 -1.18 17.89
C THR A 636 -18.82 -0.57 17.71
N SER A 637 -18.00 -1.08 16.78
CA SER A 637 -16.77 -0.42 16.39
C SER A 637 -17.02 1.03 15.95
N ALA A 638 -17.97 1.28 15.04
CA ALA A 638 -18.26 2.64 14.58
C ALA A 638 -18.82 3.54 15.69
N TRP A 639 -19.67 2.99 16.58
CA TRP A 639 -20.31 3.74 17.66
C TRP A 639 -19.37 4.06 18.82
N GLU A 640 -18.55 3.11 19.28
CA GLU A 640 -17.54 3.37 20.31
C GLU A 640 -16.43 4.29 19.80
N LEU A 641 -16.10 4.25 18.51
CA LEU A 641 -15.23 5.26 17.88
C LEU A 641 -15.83 6.67 17.97
N PHE A 642 -17.12 6.82 17.64
CA PHE A 642 -17.85 8.09 17.75
C PHE A 642 -17.86 8.60 19.20
N LYS A 643 -18.25 7.75 20.16
CA LYS A 643 -18.28 8.07 21.60
C LYS A 643 -16.88 8.40 22.16
N ALA A 644 -15.85 7.66 21.77
CA ALA A 644 -14.46 7.91 22.18
C ALA A 644 -13.96 9.25 21.65
N GLN A 645 -14.19 9.55 20.37
CA GLN A 645 -13.82 10.84 19.76
C GLN A 645 -14.47 12.03 20.49
N GLU A 646 -15.77 11.97 20.79
CA GLU A 646 -16.45 13.02 21.58
C GLU A 646 -15.82 13.21 22.97
N LYS A 647 -15.65 12.12 23.72
CA LYS A 647 -15.07 12.14 25.08
C LYS A 647 -13.63 12.68 25.09
N LEU A 648 -12.80 12.25 24.14
CA LEU A 648 -11.41 12.69 24.04
C LEU A 648 -11.31 14.20 23.76
N VAL A 649 -12.14 14.74 22.86
CA VAL A 649 -12.19 16.20 22.60
C VAL A 649 -12.65 16.98 23.83
N GLN A 650 -13.63 16.47 24.58
CA GLN A 650 -14.08 17.08 25.85
C GLN A 650 -12.95 17.10 26.90
N VAL A 651 -12.19 16.00 27.04
CA VAL A 651 -11.02 15.91 27.92
C VAL A 651 -9.91 16.87 27.48
N GLY A 652 -9.60 16.94 26.17
CA GLY A 652 -8.63 17.90 25.65
C GLY A 652 -8.99 19.36 25.97
N ALA A 653 -10.26 19.73 25.74
CA ALA A 653 -10.76 21.06 26.08
C ALA A 653 -10.63 21.39 27.58
N LYS A 654 -10.97 20.43 28.46
CA LYS A 654 -10.86 20.55 29.93
C LYS A 654 -9.44 20.88 30.42
N TYR A 655 -8.39 20.42 29.73
CA TYR A 655 -6.99 20.66 30.11
C TYR A 655 -6.22 21.60 29.15
N SER A 656 -6.94 22.30 28.27
CA SER A 656 -6.37 23.18 27.22
C SER A 656 -5.30 22.48 26.37
N ILE A 657 -5.66 21.32 25.82
CA ILE A 657 -4.87 20.51 24.88
C ILE A 657 -5.70 20.28 23.61
N GLU A 658 -5.08 20.45 22.44
CA GLU A 658 -5.71 20.12 21.17
C GLU A 658 -5.56 18.63 20.86
N ILE A 659 -6.68 17.91 20.78
CA ILE A 659 -6.71 16.54 20.26
C ILE A 659 -6.80 16.58 18.74
N ARG A 660 -5.94 15.80 18.08
CA ARG A 660 -5.98 15.53 16.64
C ARG A 660 -6.15 14.04 16.42
N PHE A 661 -7.02 13.65 15.50
CA PHE A 661 -7.25 12.23 15.18
C PHE A 661 -6.44 11.80 13.95
N PHE A 662 -5.76 10.67 14.10
CA PHE A 662 -5.19 9.92 12.98
C PHE A 662 -6.13 8.75 12.65
N HIS A 663 -6.82 8.86 11.52
CA HIS A 663 -7.78 7.87 11.04
C HIS A 663 -7.04 6.68 10.40
N GLY A 664 -7.05 5.54 11.08
CA GLY A 664 -6.43 4.30 10.61
C GLY A 664 -7.20 3.57 9.50
N ARG A 665 -6.59 2.50 8.98
CA ARG A 665 -7.22 1.58 8.02
C ARG A 665 -8.54 1.02 8.58
N GLY A 666 -9.58 0.96 7.75
CA GLY A 666 -10.89 0.43 8.14
C GLY A 666 -12.02 1.46 8.28
N GLY A 667 -11.70 2.75 8.33
CA GLY A 667 -12.71 3.80 8.40
C GLY A 667 -13.37 4.00 7.05
N SER A 668 -14.65 4.40 7.05
CA SER A 668 -15.30 4.95 5.85
C SER A 668 -14.50 6.13 5.28
N VAL A 669 -13.86 6.91 6.16
CA VAL A 669 -12.91 7.99 5.86
C VAL A 669 -11.67 7.50 5.09
N SER A 670 -11.16 6.29 5.36
CA SER A 670 -9.88 5.80 4.82
C SER A 670 -9.99 4.93 3.55
N ARG A 671 -11.21 4.55 3.15
CA ARG A 671 -11.44 3.39 2.25
C ARG A 671 -11.98 3.68 0.86
N GLY A 672 -12.40 4.91 0.56
CA GLY A 672 -12.77 5.31 -0.81
C GLY A 672 -13.98 4.57 -1.42
N GLY A 673 -14.75 3.82 -0.61
CA GLY A 673 -15.88 3.00 -1.04
C GLY A 673 -17.24 3.63 -0.83
N GLY A 674 -17.52 4.07 0.41
CA GLY A 674 -18.55 5.08 0.62
C GLY A 674 -18.04 6.48 0.22
N PRO A 675 -18.92 7.48 0.07
CA PRO A 675 -18.49 8.86 -0.22
C PRO A 675 -17.57 9.39 0.89
N GLN A 676 -16.26 9.52 0.60
CA GLN A 676 -15.23 9.97 1.54
C GLN A 676 -15.62 11.30 2.21
N HIS A 677 -16.18 12.22 1.43
CA HIS A 677 -16.66 13.51 1.88
C HIS A 677 -17.79 13.40 2.93
N LEU A 678 -18.77 12.49 2.75
CA LEU A 678 -19.79 12.22 3.77
C LEU A 678 -19.18 11.57 5.02
N ALA A 679 -18.24 10.64 4.87
CA ALA A 679 -17.57 10.00 5.99
C ALA A 679 -16.81 11.01 6.87
N ILE A 680 -16.19 12.02 6.27
CA ILE A 680 -15.53 13.13 6.96
C ILE A 680 -16.57 14.05 7.64
N LEU A 681 -17.64 14.43 6.93
CA LEU A 681 -18.75 15.21 7.50
C LEU A 681 -19.46 14.51 8.68
N SER A 682 -19.39 13.17 8.73
CA SER A 682 -19.99 12.36 9.78
C SER A 682 -19.20 12.27 11.09
N GLN A 683 -17.97 12.80 11.13
CA GLN A 683 -17.17 12.78 12.37
C GLN A 683 -17.77 13.74 13.44
N PRO A 684 -17.63 13.42 14.75
CA PRO A 684 -18.27 14.20 15.81
C PRO A 684 -17.83 15.68 15.90
N ILE A 685 -18.56 16.45 16.72
CA ILE A 685 -18.33 17.89 16.86
C ILE A 685 -16.92 18.18 17.40
N ASN A 686 -16.24 19.17 16.79
CA ASN A 686 -14.88 19.63 17.12
C ASN A 686 -13.74 18.59 16.97
N THR A 687 -14.01 17.40 16.42
CA THR A 687 -12.99 16.36 16.14
C THR A 687 -12.09 16.70 14.95
N ILE A 688 -12.65 17.36 13.94
CA ILE A 688 -11.94 17.92 12.79
C ILE A 688 -11.94 19.44 12.93
N LYS A 689 -10.73 20.00 12.89
CA LYS A 689 -10.43 21.44 12.76
C LYS A 689 -9.57 21.64 11.51
N ASN A 690 -8.54 22.47 11.61
CA ASN A 690 -7.58 22.81 10.56
C ASN A 690 -6.61 21.67 10.19
N TYR A 691 -6.63 20.52 10.88
CA TYR A 691 -5.74 19.40 10.55
C TYR A 691 -6.51 18.08 10.60
N THR A 692 -6.30 17.25 9.59
CA THR A 692 -6.69 15.82 9.60
C THR A 692 -5.51 14.97 9.14
N ARG A 693 -5.43 13.75 9.68
CA ARG A 693 -4.41 12.76 9.31
C ARG A 693 -5.10 11.45 8.98
N ILE A 694 -4.86 10.91 7.79
CA ILE A 694 -5.66 9.81 7.23
C ILE A 694 -4.74 8.79 6.59
N THR A 695 -4.90 7.51 6.97
CA THR A 695 -4.23 6.41 6.29
C THR A 695 -4.84 6.18 4.91
N ILE A 696 -4.06 6.35 3.84
CA ILE A 696 -4.44 5.88 2.50
C ILE A 696 -3.91 4.45 2.34
N GLN A 697 -4.84 3.52 2.14
CA GLN A 697 -4.51 2.10 1.96
C GLN A 697 -3.97 1.83 0.55
N GLY A 698 -2.97 0.96 0.39
CA GLY A 698 -2.30 0.71 -0.89
C GLY A 698 -3.21 0.26 -2.04
N GLU A 699 -4.31 -0.43 -1.76
CA GLU A 699 -5.34 -0.77 -2.76
C GLU A 699 -6.17 0.44 -3.22
N VAL A 700 -6.23 1.50 -2.40
CA VAL A 700 -6.91 2.78 -2.67
C VAL A 700 -5.97 3.82 -3.29
N ILE A 701 -4.65 3.80 -3.01
CA ILE A 701 -3.68 4.77 -3.56
C ILE A 701 -3.79 4.89 -5.09
N THR A 702 -3.99 3.78 -5.81
CA THR A 702 -4.13 3.81 -7.27
C THR A 702 -5.44 4.45 -7.72
N GLN A 703 -6.55 4.22 -7.01
CA GLN A 703 -7.82 4.91 -7.28
C GLN A 703 -7.66 6.41 -7.06
N ASP A 704 -7.19 6.80 -5.87
CA ASP A 704 -7.24 8.18 -5.41
C ASP A 704 -6.17 9.07 -6.08
N PHE A 705 -5.03 8.50 -6.50
CA PHE A 705 -3.92 9.26 -7.10
C PHE A 705 -3.48 8.81 -8.50
N GLY A 706 -3.83 7.61 -8.98
CA GLY A 706 -3.23 7.00 -10.18
C GLY A 706 -3.32 7.85 -11.45
N LEU A 707 -4.53 8.28 -11.82
CA LEU A 707 -4.77 9.16 -12.98
C LEU A 707 -4.81 10.64 -12.59
N LYS A 708 -4.39 11.55 -13.49
CA LYS A 708 -4.26 13.00 -13.24
C LYS A 708 -5.54 13.63 -12.71
N GLY A 709 -6.69 13.24 -13.27
CA GLY A 709 -8.00 13.72 -12.82
C GLY A 709 -8.44 13.21 -11.45
N MET A 710 -7.94 12.04 -11.01
CA MET A 710 -8.29 11.47 -9.71
C MET A 710 -7.49 12.15 -8.59
N ALA A 711 -6.18 12.34 -8.76
CA ALA A 711 -5.35 13.05 -7.78
C ALA A 711 -5.94 14.44 -7.39
N LEU A 712 -6.40 15.20 -8.38
CA LEU A 712 -7.11 16.48 -8.16
C LEU A 712 -8.44 16.27 -7.42
N ARG A 713 -9.26 15.29 -7.85
CA ARG A 713 -10.55 15.02 -7.22
C ARG A 713 -10.41 14.61 -5.76
N SER A 714 -9.45 13.74 -5.43
CA SER A 714 -9.23 13.25 -4.07
C SER A 714 -8.84 14.40 -3.15
N VAL A 715 -7.80 15.17 -3.50
CA VAL A 715 -7.35 16.34 -2.69
C VAL A 715 -8.48 17.37 -2.52
N GLU A 716 -9.22 17.69 -3.58
CA GLU A 716 -10.40 18.55 -3.51
C GLU A 716 -11.48 18.01 -2.57
N THR A 717 -11.73 16.69 -2.57
CA THR A 717 -12.77 16.04 -1.76
C THR A 717 -12.48 16.18 -0.27
N TYR A 718 -11.22 15.93 0.15
CA TYR A 718 -10.78 16.16 1.53
C TYR A 718 -10.81 17.65 1.91
N ILE A 719 -10.31 18.54 1.04
CA ILE A 719 -10.34 20.01 1.26
C ILE A 719 -11.78 20.52 1.45
N SER A 720 -12.70 20.09 0.59
CA SER A 720 -14.10 20.50 0.60
C SER A 720 -14.84 20.00 1.85
N ALA A 721 -14.53 18.79 2.29
CA ALA A 721 -15.10 18.23 3.52
C ALA A 721 -14.57 18.92 4.77
N LEU A 722 -13.27 19.24 4.85
CA LEU A 722 -12.68 19.96 5.98
C LEU A 722 -13.23 21.37 6.12
N LEU A 723 -13.43 22.10 5.02
CA LEU A 723 -14.04 23.44 5.04
C LEU A 723 -15.44 23.40 5.65
N LYS A 724 -16.28 22.47 5.20
CA LYS A 724 -17.63 22.28 5.74
C LYS A 724 -17.61 21.89 7.21
N CYS A 725 -16.76 20.94 7.61
CA CYS A 725 -16.61 20.56 9.02
C CYS A 725 -16.24 21.78 9.89
N SER A 726 -15.29 22.59 9.42
CA SER A 726 -14.74 23.70 10.20
C SER A 726 -15.68 24.90 10.29
N LEU A 727 -16.43 25.20 9.22
CA LEU A 727 -17.19 26.44 9.08
C LEU A 727 -18.71 26.29 9.26
N LEU A 728 -19.30 25.11 8.98
CA LEU A 728 -20.73 24.91 9.19
C LEU A 728 -21.04 24.69 10.68
N LYS A 729 -21.46 25.77 11.34
CA LYS A 729 -21.91 25.78 12.74
C LYS A 729 -23.22 25.00 12.96
N ASN A 730 -24.07 24.93 11.93
CA ASN A 730 -25.34 24.18 11.95
C ASN A 730 -25.07 22.67 11.82
N ARG A 731 -24.53 22.07 12.89
CA ARG A 731 -24.39 20.61 13.02
C ARG A 731 -25.66 20.03 13.63
N VAL A 732 -26.00 18.81 13.22
CA VAL A 732 -27.20 18.10 13.67
C VAL A 732 -27.17 17.88 15.18
N LEU A 733 -28.22 18.32 15.88
CA LEU A 733 -28.41 18.00 17.29
C LEU A 733 -28.79 16.52 17.41
N ILE A 734 -27.84 15.70 17.85
CA ILE A 734 -28.04 14.26 18.06
C ILE A 734 -29.00 14.11 19.24
N LYS A 735 -30.23 13.69 18.95
CA LYS A 735 -31.28 13.48 19.96
C LYS A 735 -30.88 12.38 20.95
N GLN A 736 -31.39 12.45 22.18
CA GLN A 736 -31.14 11.39 23.16
C GLN A 736 -31.71 10.04 22.71
N GLU A 737 -32.94 10.01 22.16
CA GLU A 737 -33.56 8.80 21.60
C GLU A 737 -32.71 8.08 20.53
N TRP A 738 -31.88 8.83 19.79
CA TRP A 738 -30.95 8.26 18.81
C TRP A 738 -29.69 7.67 19.46
N ARG A 739 -29.23 8.24 20.59
CA ARG A 739 -28.10 7.70 21.36
C ARG A 739 -28.52 6.44 22.12
N ASP A 740 -29.67 6.48 22.77
CA ASP A 740 -30.25 5.34 23.49
C ASP A 740 -30.41 4.14 22.55
N LEU A 741 -31.02 4.35 21.37
CA LEU A 741 -31.15 3.31 20.34
C LEU A 741 -29.80 2.84 19.78
N MET A 742 -28.80 3.72 19.64
CA MET A 742 -27.46 3.32 19.22
C MET A 742 -26.73 2.46 20.27
N ASP A 743 -26.89 2.76 21.56
CA ASP A 743 -26.35 1.94 22.64
C ASP A 743 -27.08 0.58 22.73
N ASP A 744 -28.42 0.55 22.65
CA ASP A 744 -29.24 -0.68 22.59
C ASP A 744 -28.71 -1.67 21.53
N ILE A 745 -28.61 -1.21 20.27
CA ILE A 745 -28.23 -2.07 19.13
C ILE A 745 -26.73 -2.36 19.10
N SER A 746 -25.91 -1.55 19.77
CA SER A 746 -24.48 -1.81 19.93
C SER A 746 -24.23 -3.00 20.86
N GLU A 747 -24.90 -3.07 22.00
CA GLU A 747 -24.80 -4.26 22.88
C GLU A 747 -25.29 -5.52 22.16
N LEU A 748 -26.47 -5.43 21.52
CA LEU A 748 -27.08 -6.54 20.78
C LEU A 748 -26.18 -7.07 19.66
N THR A 749 -25.66 -6.19 18.80
CA THR A 749 -24.82 -6.59 17.65
C THR A 749 -23.49 -7.19 18.09
N THR A 750 -22.84 -6.65 19.13
CA THR A 750 -21.59 -7.21 19.67
C THR A 750 -21.79 -8.58 20.30
N LYS A 751 -22.91 -8.78 21.00
CA LYS A 751 -23.24 -10.07 21.61
C LYS A 751 -23.38 -11.18 20.56
N GLU A 752 -24.17 -10.94 19.51
CA GLU A 752 -24.34 -11.93 18.44
C GLU A 752 -23.05 -12.13 17.62
N TYR A 753 -22.29 -11.05 17.38
CA TYR A 753 -20.98 -11.13 16.72
C TYR A 753 -20.02 -12.04 17.50
N ARG A 754 -19.88 -11.84 18.82
CA ARG A 754 -18.95 -12.63 19.64
C ARG A 754 -19.40 -14.07 19.82
N LYS A 755 -20.70 -14.31 20.01
CA LYS A 755 -21.33 -15.63 20.00
C LYS A 755 -20.99 -16.45 18.75
N ILE A 756 -20.99 -15.81 17.57
CA ILE A 756 -20.69 -16.49 16.30
C ILE A 756 -19.18 -16.62 16.05
N VAL A 757 -18.38 -15.57 16.31
CA VAL A 757 -16.96 -15.50 15.90
C VAL A 757 -16.01 -16.10 16.94
N TYR A 758 -16.34 -16.03 18.22
CA TYR A 758 -15.45 -16.42 19.35
C TYR A 758 -16.02 -17.55 20.22
N GLU A 759 -17.34 -17.59 20.46
CA GLU A 759 -17.94 -18.61 21.34
C GLU A 759 -18.29 -19.93 20.60
N ASN A 760 -18.57 -19.87 19.30
CA ASN A 760 -18.86 -21.07 18.49
C ASN A 760 -17.57 -21.87 18.17
N PRO A 761 -17.41 -23.11 18.67
CA PRO A 761 -16.18 -23.90 18.50
C PRO A 761 -15.96 -24.42 17.08
N ASP A 762 -17.01 -24.46 16.24
CA ASP A 762 -16.93 -24.90 14.84
C ASP A 762 -16.64 -23.75 13.87
N PHE A 763 -16.88 -22.49 14.26
CA PHE A 763 -16.76 -21.34 13.38
C PHE A 763 -15.36 -21.20 12.77
N VAL A 764 -14.30 -21.40 13.56
CA VAL A 764 -12.90 -21.34 13.09
C VAL A 764 -12.59 -22.44 12.07
N LYS A 765 -13.27 -23.59 12.13
CA LYS A 765 -13.17 -24.66 11.14
C LYS A 765 -13.91 -24.25 9.86
N TYR A 766 -15.18 -23.86 9.99
CA TYR A 766 -16.01 -23.42 8.85
C TYR A 766 -15.32 -22.30 8.07
N PHE A 767 -14.80 -21.28 8.74
CA PHE A 767 -14.06 -20.17 8.13
C PHE A 767 -12.87 -20.62 7.28
N ARG A 768 -12.08 -21.61 7.74
CA ARG A 768 -10.92 -22.13 7.00
C ARG A 768 -11.31 -22.96 5.76
N TYR A 769 -12.45 -23.64 5.80
CA TYR A 769 -12.98 -24.38 4.65
C TYR A 769 -13.69 -23.44 3.66
N ALA A 770 -14.59 -22.57 4.13
CA ALA A 770 -15.44 -21.70 3.31
C ALA A 770 -14.72 -20.45 2.74
N THR A 771 -13.44 -20.24 3.04
CA THR A 771 -12.62 -19.14 2.53
C THR A 771 -11.21 -19.60 2.15
N PRO A 772 -10.48 -18.87 1.30
CA PRO A 772 -9.07 -19.14 1.00
C PRO A 772 -8.08 -18.62 2.08
N GLU A 773 -8.43 -18.62 3.38
CA GLU A 773 -7.60 -18.03 4.44
C GLU A 773 -6.21 -18.66 4.55
N ILE A 774 -6.15 -19.98 4.46
CA ILE A 774 -4.90 -20.76 4.58
C ILE A 774 -4.00 -20.42 3.38
N GLU A 775 -4.58 -20.37 2.19
CA GLU A 775 -3.90 -20.16 0.92
C GLU A 775 -3.45 -18.69 0.78
N ILE A 776 -4.27 -17.71 1.18
CA ILE A 776 -3.86 -16.31 1.37
C ILE A 776 -2.63 -16.22 2.28
N GLY A 777 -2.57 -17.04 3.34
CA GLY A 777 -1.42 -17.16 4.22
C GLY A 777 -0.16 -17.77 3.59
N LYS A 778 -0.32 -18.62 2.56
CA LYS A 778 0.77 -19.18 1.74
C LYS A 778 1.29 -18.18 0.67
N LEU A 779 0.59 -17.08 0.38
CA LEU A 779 0.91 -16.20 -0.76
C LEU A 779 2.02 -15.15 -0.52
N ASN A 780 2.81 -14.91 -1.57
CA ASN A 780 3.79 -13.82 -1.71
C ASN A 780 3.15 -12.44 -1.96
N LEU A 781 2.15 -12.09 -1.15
CA LEU A 781 1.39 -10.84 -1.22
C LEU A 781 2.21 -9.64 -0.71
N GLY A 782 2.79 -9.75 0.49
CA GLY A 782 3.63 -8.71 1.10
C GLY A 782 4.75 -9.30 1.97
N SER A 783 5.59 -8.44 2.53
CA SER A 783 6.69 -8.82 3.44
C SER A 783 6.16 -9.44 4.74
N ARG A 784 5.07 -8.88 5.26
CA ARG A 784 4.46 -9.24 6.56
C ARG A 784 3.94 -10.68 6.60
N PRO A 785 4.14 -11.42 7.70
CA PRO A 785 3.36 -12.63 8.00
C PRO A 785 1.85 -12.34 8.12
N SER A 786 1.01 -13.35 7.89
CA SER A 786 -0.47 -13.24 7.98
C SER A 786 -1.01 -13.27 9.42
N LYS A 787 -0.34 -13.95 10.34
CA LYS A 787 -0.75 -14.19 11.74
C LYS A 787 0.31 -13.65 12.72
N ARG A 788 -0.08 -13.24 13.95
CA ARG A 788 0.89 -12.86 15.01
C ARG A 788 1.49 -14.09 15.71
N LYS A 789 0.68 -15.10 16.05
CA LYS A 789 1.05 -16.40 16.67
C LYS A 789 0.16 -17.50 16.03
N LYS A 790 0.43 -18.81 16.23
CA LYS A 790 -0.54 -19.87 15.84
C LYS A 790 -1.76 -19.78 16.79
N GLY A 791 -2.99 -19.78 16.27
CA GLY A 791 -4.20 -19.68 17.10
C GLY A 791 -5.53 -19.48 16.35
N ASN A 792 -6.50 -18.91 17.07
CA ASN A 792 -7.87 -18.60 16.64
C ASN A 792 -7.99 -17.17 16.04
N VAL A 793 -9.19 -16.61 15.90
CA VAL A 793 -9.47 -15.32 15.22
C VAL A 793 -8.77 -14.12 15.87
N GLU A 794 -8.51 -14.18 17.18
CA GLU A 794 -7.70 -13.25 17.96
C GLU A 794 -6.29 -13.11 17.36
N SER A 795 -5.67 -14.23 16.97
CA SER A 795 -4.32 -14.30 16.41
C SER A 795 -4.20 -13.85 14.95
N LEU A 796 -5.34 -13.77 14.26
CA LEU A 796 -5.48 -13.30 12.89
C LEU A 796 -5.60 -11.77 12.85
N ARG A 797 -4.85 -11.14 11.95
CA ARG A 797 -4.91 -9.68 11.73
C ARG A 797 -6.17 -9.30 10.95
N ALA A 798 -6.68 -8.07 11.12
CA ALA A 798 -7.92 -7.68 10.44
C ALA A 798 -7.82 -7.64 8.90
N ILE A 799 -6.63 -7.53 8.31
CA ILE A 799 -6.44 -7.58 6.85
C ILE A 799 -6.79 -8.97 6.27
N PRO A 800 -6.14 -10.09 6.65
CA PRO A 800 -6.58 -11.43 6.25
C PRO A 800 -8.04 -11.72 6.58
N TRP A 801 -8.53 -11.31 7.76
CA TRP A 801 -9.92 -11.50 8.17
C TRP A 801 -10.92 -10.89 7.17
N VAL A 802 -10.80 -9.60 6.87
CA VAL A 802 -11.68 -8.91 5.91
C VAL A 802 -11.47 -9.47 4.49
N PHE A 803 -10.22 -9.75 4.10
CA PHE A 803 -9.90 -10.19 2.75
C PHE A 803 -10.49 -11.57 2.42
N SER A 804 -10.39 -12.55 3.33
CA SER A 804 -10.97 -13.89 3.16
C SER A 804 -12.49 -13.88 2.94
N TRP A 805 -13.23 -13.05 3.70
CA TRP A 805 -14.69 -12.90 3.52
C TRP A 805 -15.06 -12.06 2.30
N THR A 806 -14.16 -11.22 1.79
CA THR A 806 -14.33 -10.56 0.48
C THR A 806 -14.14 -11.55 -0.68
N GLN A 807 -13.21 -12.50 -0.57
CA GLN A 807 -13.00 -13.51 -1.62
C GLN A 807 -14.25 -14.37 -1.83
N ASN A 808 -14.82 -14.95 -0.76
CA ASN A 808 -16.01 -15.81 -0.86
C ASN A 808 -17.35 -15.07 -1.06
N ARG A 809 -17.32 -13.74 -1.24
CA ARG A 809 -18.48 -12.87 -1.51
C ARG A 809 -19.53 -12.83 -0.39
N MET A 810 -19.21 -13.29 0.82
CA MET A 810 -20.09 -13.18 1.99
C MET A 810 -19.91 -11.86 2.74
N HIS A 811 -18.70 -11.27 2.74
CA HIS A 811 -18.34 -10.02 3.45
C HIS A 811 -18.73 -9.97 4.94
N LEU A 812 -18.76 -11.14 5.61
CA LEU A 812 -19.22 -11.35 7.00
C LEU A 812 -18.67 -10.30 7.99
N SER A 813 -17.40 -9.93 7.85
CA SER A 813 -16.68 -8.97 8.69
C SER A 813 -17.28 -7.56 8.73
N VAL A 814 -18.22 -7.21 7.85
CA VAL A 814 -18.83 -5.87 7.77
C VAL A 814 -20.26 -5.82 8.31
N TRP A 815 -21.05 -6.88 8.16
CA TRP A 815 -22.49 -6.85 8.47
C TRP A 815 -22.93 -7.72 9.66
N LEU A 816 -22.11 -8.68 10.12
CA LEU A 816 -22.53 -9.64 11.13
C LEU A 816 -23.01 -8.96 12.43
N GLY A 817 -24.22 -9.32 12.87
CA GLY A 817 -24.95 -8.73 13.99
C GLY A 817 -26.08 -7.79 13.56
N ILE A 818 -26.03 -7.21 12.34
CA ILE A 818 -27.07 -6.29 11.82
C ILE A 818 -28.43 -6.99 11.70
N GLU A 819 -28.46 -8.30 11.50
CA GLU A 819 -29.69 -9.09 11.44
C GLU A 819 -30.54 -9.05 12.71
N GLU A 820 -29.94 -8.92 13.89
CA GLU A 820 -30.66 -8.92 15.17
C GLU A 820 -31.37 -7.59 15.40
N ILE A 821 -30.83 -6.51 14.81
CA ILE A 821 -31.43 -5.19 14.81
C ILE A 821 -32.82 -5.23 14.14
N TYR A 822 -33.01 -6.05 13.10
CA TYR A 822 -34.31 -6.19 12.43
C TYR A 822 -35.39 -6.62 13.42
N GLN A 823 -35.14 -7.72 14.15
CA GLN A 823 -36.11 -8.26 15.09
C GLN A 823 -36.36 -7.28 16.23
N TYR A 824 -35.29 -6.74 16.82
CA TYR A 824 -35.37 -5.76 17.90
C TYR A 824 -36.19 -4.52 17.54
N ILE A 825 -35.97 -3.97 16.34
CA ILE A 825 -36.64 -2.74 15.89
C ILE A 825 -38.11 -2.97 15.53
N MET A 826 -38.46 -4.13 14.97
CA MET A 826 -39.84 -4.49 14.69
C MET A 826 -40.63 -4.74 15.99
N ASP A 827 -40.09 -5.54 16.91
CA ASP A 827 -40.76 -5.86 18.19
C ASP A 827 -40.95 -4.62 19.08
N ASN A 828 -40.02 -3.66 19.03
CA ASN A 828 -40.09 -2.41 19.81
C ASN A 828 -40.67 -1.23 19.02
N ASN A 829 -41.17 -1.44 17.79
CA ASN A 829 -41.72 -0.40 16.89
C ASN A 829 -40.77 0.80 16.61
N LYS A 830 -39.45 0.61 16.72
CA LYS A 830 -38.45 1.69 16.62
C LYS A 830 -38.06 2.07 15.17
N LEU A 831 -38.69 1.48 14.14
CA LEU A 831 -38.28 1.62 12.73
C LEU A 831 -38.27 3.07 12.27
N GLN A 832 -39.29 3.84 12.66
CA GLN A 832 -39.40 5.25 12.28
C GLN A 832 -38.25 6.10 12.85
N ILE A 833 -37.71 5.73 14.02
CA ILE A 833 -36.57 6.38 14.66
C ILE A 833 -35.29 6.10 13.87
N LEU A 834 -35.06 4.84 13.45
CA LEU A 834 -33.87 4.50 12.67
C LEU A 834 -33.90 5.10 11.25
N GLN A 835 -35.07 5.21 10.62
CA GLN A 835 -35.23 5.94 9.36
C GLN A 835 -35.01 7.45 9.53
N ASP A 836 -35.46 8.04 10.63
CA ASP A 836 -35.17 9.44 10.99
C ASP A 836 -33.66 9.66 11.22
N MET A 837 -32.99 8.75 11.94
CA MET A 837 -31.53 8.73 12.08
C MET A 837 -30.83 8.64 10.72
N TYR A 838 -31.21 7.70 9.85
CA TYR A 838 -30.60 7.55 8.52
C TYR A 838 -30.73 8.83 7.68
N LYS A 839 -31.91 9.45 7.70
CA LYS A 839 -32.22 10.67 6.94
C LYS A 839 -31.51 11.91 7.48
N ASN A 840 -31.44 12.06 8.80
CA ASN A 840 -31.08 13.34 9.44
C ASN A 840 -29.74 13.32 10.19
N TRP A 841 -29.12 12.16 10.46
CA TRP A 841 -27.84 12.06 11.16
C TRP A 841 -26.73 11.49 10.25
N PRO A 842 -25.77 12.31 9.77
CA PRO A 842 -24.73 11.89 8.81
C PRO A 842 -23.88 10.67 9.22
N PHE A 843 -23.76 10.35 10.51
CA PHE A 843 -23.14 9.11 11.00
C PHE A 843 -23.96 7.89 10.60
N CYS A 844 -25.27 7.89 10.87
CA CYS A 844 -26.18 6.83 10.47
C CYS A 844 -26.30 6.74 8.94
N THR A 845 -26.36 7.89 8.24
CA THR A 845 -26.32 7.94 6.77
C THR A 845 -25.04 7.30 6.22
N SER A 846 -23.87 7.68 6.75
CA SER A 846 -22.58 7.11 6.31
C SER A 846 -22.43 5.63 6.67
N PHE A 847 -23.07 5.16 7.74
CA PHE A 847 -23.06 3.76 8.13
C PHE A 847 -23.88 2.92 7.16
N PHE A 848 -25.18 3.21 6.99
CA PHE A 848 -26.05 2.40 6.13
C PHE A 848 -25.69 2.53 4.64
N ASN A 849 -25.12 3.65 4.17
CA ASN A 849 -24.58 3.73 2.81
C ASN A 849 -23.37 2.79 2.61
N LEU A 850 -22.52 2.60 3.63
CA LEU A 850 -21.43 1.62 3.58
C LEU A 850 -21.99 0.18 3.57
N ILE A 851 -23.01 -0.10 4.39
CA ILE A 851 -23.66 -1.43 4.41
C ILE A 851 -24.34 -1.71 3.06
N SER A 852 -25.15 -0.80 2.52
CA SER A 852 -25.78 -0.91 1.20
C SER A 852 -24.73 -1.18 0.11
N MET A 853 -23.60 -0.47 0.11
CA MET A 853 -22.48 -0.76 -0.81
C MET A 853 -21.89 -2.17 -0.65
N VAL A 854 -21.77 -2.70 0.56
CA VAL A 854 -21.27 -4.07 0.75
C VAL A 854 -22.33 -5.11 0.36
N MET A 855 -23.62 -4.86 0.63
CA MET A 855 -24.72 -5.71 0.17
C MET A 855 -24.81 -5.77 -1.36
N ALA A 856 -24.55 -4.65 -2.07
CA ALA A 856 -24.44 -4.61 -3.52
C ALA A 856 -23.30 -5.47 -4.10
N LYS A 857 -22.27 -5.81 -3.29
CA LYS A 857 -21.10 -6.60 -3.71
C LYS A 857 -21.15 -8.05 -3.24
N ALA A 858 -21.92 -8.32 -2.18
CA ALA A 858 -22.19 -9.66 -1.68
C ALA A 858 -22.92 -10.52 -2.72
N SER A 859 -22.74 -11.83 -2.64
CA SER A 859 -23.50 -12.78 -3.47
C SER A 859 -23.80 -14.04 -2.68
N ILE A 860 -25.07 -14.18 -2.28
CA ILE A 860 -25.59 -15.36 -1.57
C ILE A 860 -25.34 -16.63 -2.40
N LYS A 861 -25.49 -16.57 -3.74
CA LYS A 861 -25.30 -17.73 -4.62
C LYS A 861 -23.84 -18.16 -4.76
N ILE A 862 -22.89 -17.20 -4.83
CA ILE A 862 -21.47 -17.55 -4.78
C ILE A 862 -21.09 -18.07 -3.39
N ALA A 863 -21.51 -17.40 -2.31
CA ALA A 863 -21.25 -17.84 -0.94
C ALA A 863 -21.92 -19.18 -0.57
N GLU A 864 -22.90 -19.65 -1.35
CA GLU A 864 -23.45 -21.00 -1.30
C GLU A 864 -22.53 -22.01 -2.01
N GLU A 865 -22.01 -21.66 -3.19
CA GLU A 865 -21.12 -22.52 -3.96
C GLU A 865 -19.78 -22.80 -3.25
N TYR A 866 -19.26 -21.84 -2.44
CA TYR A 866 -18.07 -22.08 -1.58
C TYR A 866 -18.31 -23.16 -0.50
N ASP A 867 -19.55 -23.50 -0.12
CA ASP A 867 -19.82 -24.61 0.82
C ASP A 867 -19.53 -25.99 0.21
N ILE A 868 -19.25 -26.10 -1.10
CA ILE A 868 -18.70 -27.35 -1.68
C ILE A 868 -17.35 -27.71 -1.05
N LEU A 869 -16.58 -26.71 -0.62
CA LEU A 869 -15.30 -26.88 0.08
C LEU A 869 -15.44 -27.25 1.57
N VAL A 870 -16.68 -27.33 2.08
CA VAL A 870 -16.98 -27.46 3.52
C VAL A 870 -17.46 -28.87 3.85
N PRO A 871 -16.89 -29.56 4.86
CA PRO A 871 -17.40 -30.84 5.34
C PRO A 871 -18.89 -30.77 5.73
N ASN A 872 -19.68 -31.80 5.39
CA ASN A 872 -21.15 -31.78 5.59
C ASN A 872 -21.59 -31.42 7.02
N HIS A 873 -20.82 -31.80 8.04
CA HIS A 873 -21.12 -31.50 9.45
C HIS A 873 -20.93 -30.01 9.83
N LEU A 874 -20.33 -29.18 8.98
CA LEU A 874 -20.13 -27.74 9.19
C LEU A 874 -21.05 -26.86 8.31
N LYS A 875 -21.72 -27.44 7.30
CA LYS A 875 -22.55 -26.68 6.34
C LYS A 875 -23.74 -25.94 6.98
N TYR A 876 -24.17 -26.35 8.17
CA TYR A 876 -25.21 -25.64 8.92
C TYR A 876 -24.84 -24.18 9.20
N ILE A 877 -23.54 -23.89 9.42
CA ILE A 877 -23.03 -22.53 9.65
C ILE A 877 -23.19 -21.70 8.37
N GLY A 878 -22.85 -22.25 7.21
CA GLY A 878 -23.02 -21.56 5.92
C GLY A 878 -24.47 -21.20 5.62
N VAL A 879 -25.41 -22.12 5.89
CA VAL A 879 -26.85 -21.86 5.77
C VAL A 879 -27.29 -20.75 6.73
N GLN A 880 -26.97 -20.88 8.03
CA GLN A 880 -27.31 -19.90 9.06
C GLN A 880 -26.77 -18.50 8.72
N LEU A 881 -25.52 -18.39 8.25
CA LEU A 881 -24.92 -17.11 7.87
C LEU A 881 -25.57 -16.52 6.61
N ARG A 882 -25.96 -17.33 5.62
CA ARG A 882 -26.70 -16.86 4.43
C ARG A 882 -28.12 -16.41 4.77
N GLU A 883 -28.76 -16.97 5.79
CA GLU A 883 -30.05 -16.48 6.30
C GLU A 883 -29.93 -15.16 7.07
N LYS A 884 -28.91 -15.02 7.93
CA LYS A 884 -28.60 -13.76 8.62
C LYS A 884 -28.22 -12.63 7.65
N LEU A 885 -27.52 -12.96 6.56
CA LEU A 885 -27.24 -12.03 5.45
C LEU A 885 -28.53 -11.52 4.79
N LYS A 886 -29.52 -12.39 4.51
CA LYS A 886 -30.83 -11.99 3.97
C LYS A 886 -31.56 -10.99 4.87
N LYS A 887 -31.65 -11.28 6.18
CA LYS A 887 -32.25 -10.35 7.16
C LYS A 887 -31.51 -9.02 7.26
N SER A 888 -30.18 -9.03 7.18
CA SER A 888 -29.36 -7.81 7.14
C SER A 888 -29.60 -6.98 5.86
N MET A 889 -29.78 -7.65 4.72
CA MET A 889 -30.16 -7.05 3.44
C MET A 889 -31.55 -6.41 3.50
N GLU A 890 -32.55 -7.13 4.03
CA GLU A 890 -33.92 -6.66 4.23
C GLU A 890 -33.97 -5.42 5.13
N LEU A 891 -33.29 -5.45 6.30
CA LEU A 891 -33.19 -4.28 7.18
C LEU A 891 -32.56 -3.08 6.47
N THR A 892 -31.49 -3.31 5.71
CA THR A 892 -30.77 -2.22 5.03
C THR A 892 -31.71 -1.50 4.06
N LEU A 893 -32.46 -2.22 3.23
CA LEU A 893 -33.44 -1.62 2.30
C LEU A 893 -34.57 -0.90 3.03
N LEU A 894 -35.08 -1.45 4.14
CA LEU A 894 -36.12 -0.80 4.97
C LEU A 894 -35.63 0.51 5.63
N VAL A 895 -34.35 0.59 6.00
CA VAL A 895 -33.75 1.78 6.64
C VAL A 895 -33.35 2.83 5.60
N THR A 896 -32.77 2.43 4.47
CA THR A 896 -32.37 3.37 3.40
C THR A 896 -33.53 3.80 2.50
N ASN A 897 -34.64 3.05 2.53
CA ASN A 897 -35.78 3.20 1.62
C ASN A 897 -35.36 3.13 0.13
N GLU A 898 -34.36 2.32 -0.16
CA GLU A 898 -33.90 1.98 -1.52
C GLU A 898 -34.70 0.80 -2.08
N GLN A 899 -34.86 0.70 -3.41
CA GLN A 899 -35.43 -0.50 -4.05
C GLN A 899 -34.34 -1.55 -4.33
N ASN A 900 -33.12 -1.08 -4.58
CA ASN A 900 -31.93 -1.88 -4.80
C ASN A 900 -30.76 -1.20 -4.07
N PHE A 901 -29.78 -1.99 -3.65
CA PHE A 901 -28.58 -1.44 -3.02
C PHE A 901 -27.85 -0.42 -3.91
N CYS A 902 -27.37 0.66 -3.28
CA CYS A 902 -26.76 1.83 -3.92
C CYS A 902 -27.67 2.60 -4.90
N ASP A 903 -29.00 2.55 -4.78
CA ASP A 903 -29.86 3.50 -5.51
C ASP A 903 -29.54 4.96 -5.13
N ASN A 904 -29.11 5.20 -3.88
CA ASN A 904 -28.64 6.50 -3.39
C ASN A 904 -27.19 6.87 -3.83
N ASP A 905 -26.42 5.93 -4.41
CA ASP A 905 -25.14 6.20 -5.09
C ASP A 905 -25.02 5.41 -6.40
N GLN A 906 -25.68 5.94 -7.43
CA GLN A 906 -25.63 5.41 -8.79
C GLN A 906 -24.20 5.30 -9.35
N ILE A 907 -23.23 6.10 -8.87
CA ILE A 907 -21.85 6.06 -9.38
C ILE A 907 -21.20 4.75 -8.92
N THR A 908 -21.29 4.47 -7.63
CA THR A 908 -20.77 3.25 -7.01
C THR A 908 -21.56 2.03 -7.47
N LYS A 909 -22.90 2.12 -7.59
CA LYS A 909 -23.76 1.05 -8.13
C LYS A 909 -23.29 0.59 -9.52
N ARG A 910 -23.19 1.53 -10.48
CA ARG A 910 -22.68 1.29 -11.84
C ARG A 910 -21.29 0.67 -11.84
N SER A 911 -20.40 1.15 -10.96
CA SER A 911 -19.04 0.64 -10.83
C SER A 911 -19.01 -0.80 -10.34
N ILE A 912 -19.98 -1.24 -9.52
CA ILE A 912 -20.10 -2.64 -9.09
C ILE A 912 -20.64 -3.50 -10.24
N GLU A 913 -21.77 -3.07 -10.82
CA GLU A 913 -22.47 -3.77 -11.92
C GLU A 913 -21.53 -4.13 -13.08
N THR A 914 -20.70 -3.19 -13.55
CA THR A 914 -19.80 -3.41 -14.71
C THR A 914 -18.72 -4.46 -14.50
N ARG A 915 -18.47 -4.89 -13.25
CA ARG A 915 -17.46 -5.91 -12.91
C ARG A 915 -18.06 -7.27 -12.55
N THR A 916 -19.38 -7.36 -12.39
CA THR A 916 -20.06 -8.56 -11.87
C THR A 916 -19.89 -9.78 -12.77
N LYS A 917 -20.02 -9.65 -14.11
CA LYS A 917 -19.74 -10.77 -15.03
C LYS A 917 -18.33 -11.35 -14.86
N TRP A 918 -17.32 -10.48 -14.84
CA TRP A 918 -15.91 -10.87 -14.70
C TRP A 918 -15.60 -11.58 -13.38
N VAL A 919 -16.00 -10.98 -12.25
CA VAL A 919 -15.65 -11.52 -10.92
C VAL A 919 -16.38 -12.84 -10.64
N THR A 920 -17.58 -13.04 -11.22
CA THR A 920 -18.31 -14.32 -11.11
C THR A 920 -17.49 -15.47 -11.69
N VAL A 921 -16.87 -15.31 -12.87
CA VAL A 921 -15.98 -16.32 -13.45
C VAL A 921 -14.76 -16.56 -12.57
N CYS A 922 -14.14 -15.49 -12.07
CA CYS A 922 -12.99 -15.59 -11.17
C CYS A 922 -13.32 -16.33 -9.86
N ASN A 923 -14.52 -16.13 -9.30
CA ASN A 923 -15.01 -16.88 -8.13
C ASN A 923 -15.20 -18.37 -8.44
N LEU A 924 -15.85 -18.72 -9.55
CA LEU A 924 -16.06 -20.12 -9.93
C LEU A 924 -14.74 -20.86 -10.17
N ILE A 925 -13.76 -20.21 -10.83
CA ILE A 925 -12.41 -20.77 -11.00
C ILE A 925 -11.69 -20.88 -9.65
N GLN A 926 -11.85 -19.92 -8.73
CA GLN A 926 -11.27 -20.02 -7.39
C GLN A 926 -11.79 -21.24 -6.63
N ILE A 927 -13.11 -21.46 -6.61
CA ILE A 927 -13.72 -22.60 -5.90
C ILE A 927 -13.19 -23.91 -6.47
N GLN A 928 -13.16 -24.05 -7.80
CA GLN A 928 -12.67 -25.27 -8.45
C GLN A 928 -11.17 -25.48 -8.26
N ALA A 929 -10.37 -24.41 -8.22
CA ALA A 929 -8.93 -24.49 -7.93
C ALA A 929 -8.66 -24.88 -6.46
N LEU A 930 -9.37 -24.26 -5.50
CA LEU A 930 -9.30 -24.63 -4.07
C LEU A 930 -9.68 -26.10 -3.86
N LYS A 931 -10.77 -26.54 -4.49
CA LYS A 931 -11.25 -27.92 -4.43
C LYS A 931 -10.17 -28.89 -4.90
N ARG A 932 -9.69 -28.74 -6.14
CA ARG A 932 -8.69 -29.63 -6.75
C ARG A 932 -7.33 -29.61 -6.04
N LEU A 933 -6.97 -28.52 -5.36
CA LEU A 933 -5.75 -28.47 -4.55
C LEU A 933 -5.92 -29.19 -3.21
N ARG A 934 -7.03 -28.96 -2.50
CA ARG A 934 -7.31 -29.61 -1.21
C ARG A 934 -7.55 -31.11 -1.36
N GLU A 935 -8.25 -31.53 -2.41
CA GLU A 935 -8.39 -32.96 -2.77
C GLU A 935 -7.03 -33.61 -3.10
N LYS A 936 -6.06 -32.87 -3.65
CA LYS A 936 -4.69 -33.39 -3.88
C LYS A 936 -3.85 -33.42 -2.60
N GLU A 937 -3.98 -32.43 -1.72
CA GLU A 937 -3.35 -32.46 -0.38
C GLU A 937 -3.91 -33.64 0.46
N GLU A 938 -5.23 -33.84 0.51
CA GLU A 938 -5.87 -34.93 1.27
C GLU A 938 -5.53 -36.34 0.75
N ASN A 939 -5.36 -36.54 -0.57
CA ASN A 939 -4.94 -37.84 -1.11
C ASN A 939 -3.45 -38.13 -0.88
N ALA A 940 -2.60 -37.10 -0.78
CA ALA A 940 -1.17 -37.27 -0.50
C ALA A 940 -0.92 -37.67 0.97
N ASP A 941 -1.68 -37.11 1.92
CA ASP A 941 -1.64 -37.47 3.35
C ASP A 941 -2.18 -38.89 3.64
N LEU A 942 -2.72 -39.60 2.63
CA LEU A 942 -3.34 -40.92 2.77
C LEU A 942 -2.55 -42.10 2.17
N ASP A 943 -1.40 -41.87 1.50
CA ASP A 943 -0.54 -42.95 0.98
C ASP A 943 0.71 -43.15 1.87
N PRO A 944 0.81 -44.25 2.65
CA PRO A 944 1.95 -44.50 3.53
C PRO A 944 3.28 -44.76 2.80
N ASN A 945 3.28 -44.98 1.48
CA ASN A 945 4.46 -45.39 0.74
C ASN A 945 5.25 -44.22 0.13
N HIS A 946 4.71 -42.99 0.13
CA HIS A 946 5.39 -41.82 -0.44
C HIS A 946 6.42 -41.18 0.53
N SER A 947 7.28 -42.01 1.12
CA SER A 947 8.39 -41.57 2.00
C SER A 947 9.77 -42.18 1.66
N GLU A 948 9.91 -42.71 0.44
CA GLU A 948 11.21 -42.97 -0.22
C GLU A 948 11.24 -42.25 -1.59
N ASP A 949 12.44 -41.91 -2.06
CA ASP A 949 12.74 -41.12 -3.27
C ASP A 949 12.18 -39.68 -3.36
N ASP A 950 12.75 -38.76 -2.56
CA ASP A 950 13.30 -37.50 -3.11
C ASP A 950 14.47 -36.95 -2.26
N GLY A 951 15.50 -37.79 -2.08
CA GLY A 951 16.61 -37.55 -1.16
C GLY A 951 17.95 -37.27 -1.83
N ASN A 952 18.18 -36.04 -2.34
CA ASN A 952 19.54 -35.57 -2.65
C ASN A 952 19.69 -34.03 -2.74
N ASN A 953 19.88 -33.40 -1.58
CA ASN A 953 20.91 -32.38 -1.38
C ASN A 953 21.20 -32.23 0.12
N ASP A 954 22.43 -32.50 0.55
CA ASP A 954 22.86 -32.46 1.95
C ASP A 954 22.77 -31.05 2.56
N ASP A 955 22.31 -30.98 3.82
CA ASP A 955 22.98 -30.13 4.81
C ASP A 955 23.03 -30.86 6.17
N ASN A 956 24.24 -31.30 6.55
CA ASN A 956 24.40 -32.45 7.42
C ASN A 956 25.11 -32.06 8.74
N ASN A 957 24.35 -31.85 9.84
CA ASN A 957 24.57 -32.48 11.16
C ASN A 957 23.71 -31.87 12.32
N ASN A 958 22.81 -32.70 12.86
CA ASN A 958 22.70 -33.16 14.26
C ASN A 958 22.90 -32.20 15.47
N GLY A 959 22.02 -32.34 16.50
CA GLY A 959 22.44 -32.07 17.88
C GLY A 959 21.42 -31.78 19.00
N ASN A 960 20.33 -32.56 19.17
CA ASN A 960 19.52 -32.67 20.42
C ASN A 960 18.84 -31.39 20.99
N ASP A 961 17.84 -31.43 21.89
CA ASP A 961 17.09 -32.55 22.50
C ASP A 961 15.58 -32.39 22.24
N SER A 962 14.81 -33.48 22.37
CA SER A 962 13.34 -33.44 22.37
C SER A 962 12.77 -34.09 23.63
N MET A 963 11.94 -33.37 24.39
CA MET A 963 11.27 -33.91 25.57
C MET A 963 9.81 -34.22 25.28
N THR A 964 9.40 -35.46 25.53
CA THR A 964 8.09 -35.98 25.13
C THR A 964 7.00 -35.62 26.14
N LEU A 965 5.81 -35.25 25.66
CA LEU A 965 4.58 -35.23 26.49
C LEU A 965 3.44 -35.95 25.79
N LYS A 966 3.16 -37.17 26.28
CA LYS A 966 1.93 -37.91 25.97
C LYS A 966 0.77 -37.33 26.79
N VAL A 967 -0.42 -37.24 26.20
CA VAL A 967 -1.69 -37.19 26.95
C VAL A 967 -2.59 -38.31 26.44
N SER A 968 -2.74 -39.37 27.25
CA SER A 968 -3.55 -40.54 26.89
C SER A 968 -5.03 -40.29 27.17
N LYS A 969 -5.90 -40.93 26.37
CA LYS A 969 -7.35 -40.99 26.62
C LYS A 969 -7.69 -42.20 27.52
N ASP A 970 -8.10 -41.91 28.75
CA ASP A 970 -9.13 -42.70 29.44
C ASP A 970 -10.52 -42.18 28.97
N LYS A 971 -11.63 -42.92 28.96
CA LYS A 971 -11.88 -44.33 29.33
C LYS A 971 -13.18 -44.78 28.66
N LEU A 972 -13.29 -46.05 28.23
CA LEU A 972 -14.55 -46.81 28.24
C LEU A 972 -14.23 -48.30 28.00
N LEU A 973 -14.47 -49.15 29.00
CA LEU A 973 -14.16 -50.58 28.94
C LEU A 973 -15.00 -51.37 29.97
N LEU A 974 -15.99 -52.13 29.48
CA LEU A 974 -16.65 -53.27 30.13
C LEU A 974 -17.31 -54.06 28.98
N ASN A 975 -16.84 -55.26 28.64
CA ASN A 975 -17.27 -56.57 29.19
C ASN A 975 -18.53 -57.14 28.45
N GLN A 976 -18.63 -58.43 28.11
CA GLN A 976 -17.80 -59.59 28.47
C GLN A 976 -17.96 -60.82 27.53
N ILE A 977 -16.83 -61.52 27.28
CA ILE A 977 -16.62 -62.99 27.26
C ILE A 977 -17.54 -63.92 26.41
N SER A 978 -16.91 -64.68 25.49
CA SER A 978 -16.81 -66.17 25.49
C SER A 978 -15.97 -66.72 24.31
N ILE A 979 -15.45 -67.96 24.27
CA ILE A 979 -14.47 -68.66 25.16
C ILE A 979 -14.01 -69.99 24.50
N LYS A 980 -12.71 -70.37 24.59
CA LYS A 980 -12.12 -71.72 24.25
C LYS A 980 -12.17 -72.19 22.75
N ASN A 981 -11.35 -73.14 22.24
CA ASN A 981 -10.12 -73.79 22.73
C ASN A 981 -9.23 -74.38 21.60
N GLU A 982 -7.99 -74.76 21.96
CA GLU A 982 -7.18 -75.92 21.49
C GLU A 982 -6.62 -76.07 20.04
N ALA A 983 -5.29 -75.89 19.96
CA ALA A 983 -4.28 -76.94 19.62
C ALA A 983 -3.77 -77.19 18.16
N ILE A 984 -2.62 -77.90 18.12
CA ILE A 984 -1.97 -78.65 17.01
C ILE A 984 -0.96 -77.89 16.08
N ASN A 985 0.34 -78.23 16.25
CA ASN A 985 1.41 -78.58 15.26
C ASN A 985 1.67 -77.74 13.97
N LYS A 986 2.87 -77.73 13.32
CA LYS A 986 4.22 -78.31 13.57
C LYS A 986 5.29 -77.64 12.65
N ASP A 987 6.56 -77.97 12.93
CA ASP A 987 7.77 -78.29 12.13
C ASP A 987 7.61 -78.61 10.60
N ASP A 988 8.63 -78.83 9.75
CA ASP A 988 10.13 -78.91 9.86
C ASP A 988 10.80 -77.84 8.91
N ASP A 989 11.93 -77.87 8.18
CA ASP A 989 13.03 -78.79 7.75
C ASP A 989 14.24 -77.92 7.25
N ASN A 990 15.53 -78.32 7.14
CA ASN A 990 16.36 -79.16 8.02
C ASN A 990 17.91 -79.05 7.75
N THR A 991 18.70 -78.92 8.82
CA THR A 991 20.01 -79.58 9.17
C THR A 991 21.29 -79.75 8.28
N THR A 992 22.46 -79.59 8.96
CA THR A 992 23.75 -80.39 8.88
C THR A 992 24.66 -80.27 7.61
N THR A 993 25.96 -80.69 7.49
CA THR A 993 27.10 -81.30 8.28
C THR A 993 28.39 -81.22 7.39
N ASN A 994 29.68 -81.38 7.75
CA ASN A 994 30.52 -81.33 8.98
C ASN A 994 32.04 -81.34 8.55
N ASP A 995 33.00 -81.41 9.50
CA ASP A 995 34.36 -82.07 9.55
C ASP A 995 35.23 -82.25 8.25
N GLU A 996 36.59 -82.27 8.21
CA GLU A 996 37.69 -82.19 9.21
C GLU A 996 39.08 -81.91 8.51
N HIS A 997 40.15 -81.81 9.32
CA HIS A 997 41.58 -82.08 9.04
C HIS A 997 42.52 -81.21 8.13
N ILE A 998 43.46 -80.58 8.85
CA ILE A 998 44.75 -79.91 8.56
C ILE A 998 45.75 -80.60 7.59
N ASN A 999 46.39 -79.83 6.66
CA ASN A 999 47.87 -79.66 6.56
C ASN A 999 48.41 -78.75 5.40
N ASN A 1000 49.19 -77.71 5.74
CA ASN A 1000 50.46 -77.20 5.11
C ASN A 1000 50.61 -76.93 3.58
N PRO A 1001 51.64 -76.16 3.09
CA PRO A 1001 52.60 -75.25 3.76
C PRO A 1001 52.90 -73.87 3.07
N THR A 1002 53.64 -73.00 3.79
CA THR A 1002 54.60 -71.95 3.31
C THR A 1002 54.20 -70.67 2.52
N LYS A 1003 54.48 -69.50 3.16
CA LYS A 1003 55.12 -68.25 2.63
C LYS A 1003 54.28 -67.37 1.65
N LYS A 1004 54.49 -66.03 1.53
CA LYS A 1004 55.61 -65.13 1.93
C LYS A 1004 55.19 -63.63 1.99
N TYR A 1005 55.96 -62.81 2.73
CA TYR A 1005 55.97 -61.31 2.81
C TYR A 1005 54.73 -60.65 3.48
N ASP A 1006 54.80 -59.84 4.56
CA ASP A 1006 55.68 -58.71 5.04
C ASP A 1006 55.18 -57.34 4.52
N THR A 1007 55.05 -56.22 5.26
CA THR A 1007 55.42 -55.76 6.65
C THR A 1007 54.55 -54.52 7.01
N GLU A 1008 54.05 -54.26 8.25
CA GLU A 1008 54.65 -53.51 9.41
C GLU A 1008 54.99 -52.00 9.20
N TYR A 1009 54.94 -51.04 10.17
CA TYR A 1009 54.29 -50.88 11.51
C TYR A 1009 54.39 -49.39 12.01
N ILE A 1010 53.46 -48.95 12.87
CA ILE A 1010 53.62 -48.13 14.13
C ILE A 1010 54.54 -46.85 14.26
N PHE A 1011 53.91 -45.72 14.69
CA PHE A 1011 54.29 -44.68 15.70
C PHE A 1011 55.34 -43.51 15.55
N LYS A 1012 54.89 -42.31 15.99
CA LYS A 1012 55.50 -41.26 16.88
C LYS A 1012 56.63 -40.26 16.47
N LYS A 1013 56.26 -38.97 16.63
CA LYS A 1013 56.92 -37.84 17.39
C LYS A 1013 58.15 -37.07 16.85
N THR A 1014 58.16 -35.75 17.19
CA THR A 1014 59.30 -34.80 17.39
C THR A 1014 60.22 -34.50 16.18
N ASP A 1015 60.87 -33.34 16.01
CA ASP A 1015 60.77 -31.97 16.59
C ASP A 1015 61.56 -30.97 15.68
N ALA A 1016 61.71 -29.70 16.10
CA ALA A 1016 62.92 -28.87 15.93
C ALA A 1016 63.35 -28.24 14.56
N TYR A 1017 63.47 -26.90 14.56
CA TYR A 1017 64.41 -26.01 13.82
C TYR A 1017 64.45 -26.07 12.25
N ASP A 1018 64.93 -25.06 11.48
CA ASP A 1018 65.40 -23.69 11.79
C ASP A 1018 65.13 -22.66 10.65
N LYS A 1019 65.59 -21.43 10.88
CA LYS A 1019 65.76 -20.20 10.04
C LYS A 1019 66.78 -20.33 8.86
N PRO A 1020 67.11 -19.25 8.09
CA PRO A 1020 66.36 -18.08 7.57
C PRO A 1020 66.78 -17.67 6.10
N GLU A 1021 66.59 -16.38 5.72
CA GLU A 1021 67.45 -15.56 4.80
C GLU A 1021 67.39 -15.82 3.25
N ASP A 1022 67.55 -14.84 2.33
CA ASP A 1022 67.52 -13.34 2.38
C ASP A 1022 67.47 -12.72 0.93
N LEU A 1023 67.51 -11.38 0.83
CA LEU A 1023 68.02 -10.51 -0.26
C LEU A 1023 67.15 -10.08 -1.48
N LYS A 1024 66.68 -8.82 -1.38
CA LYS A 1024 66.97 -7.66 -2.28
C LYS A 1024 66.34 -7.41 -3.69
N ASP A 1025 65.88 -6.16 -3.79
CA ASP A 1025 66.15 -5.13 -4.83
C ASP A 1025 65.48 -5.09 -6.23
N ASN A 1026 64.61 -4.08 -6.35
CA ASN A 1026 64.61 -2.98 -7.35
C ASN A 1026 63.86 -3.03 -8.70
N SER A 1027 63.23 -1.86 -8.97
CA SER A 1027 63.04 -1.15 -10.25
C SER A 1027 61.84 -1.43 -11.20
N TYR A 1028 60.85 -0.52 -11.08
CA TYR A 1028 60.24 0.31 -12.14
C TYR A 1028 59.31 -0.23 -13.28
N THR A 1029 58.28 0.60 -13.51
CA THR A 1029 57.53 0.90 -14.75
C THR A 1029 56.54 -0.11 -15.37
N ASN A 1030 55.26 0.23 -15.21
CA ASN A 1030 54.16 0.23 -16.21
C ASN A 1030 54.23 -0.72 -17.43
N SER A 1031 53.29 -1.67 -17.47
CA SER A 1031 52.36 -1.78 -18.63
C SER A 1031 51.12 -2.61 -18.27
N SER A 1032 50.08 -2.54 -19.11
CA SER A 1032 48.78 -3.20 -18.95
C SER A 1032 48.76 -4.59 -19.60
N ILE A 1033 48.01 -5.55 -19.03
CA ILE A 1033 46.91 -6.27 -19.73
C ILE A 1033 46.14 -7.27 -18.82
N ILE A 1034 44.88 -7.45 -19.22
CA ILE A 1034 43.74 -8.26 -18.78
C ILE A 1034 44.03 -9.77 -18.58
N ILE A 1035 43.21 -10.43 -17.73
CA ILE A 1035 42.66 -11.83 -17.76
C ILE A 1035 42.84 -12.63 -16.45
N ASP A 1036 41.74 -13.31 -16.09
CA ASP A 1036 41.39 -14.24 -14.99
C ASP A 1036 42.43 -14.74 -13.96
N PRO A 1037 41.93 -14.96 -12.72
CA PRO A 1037 42.02 -16.32 -12.16
C PRO A 1037 40.71 -16.84 -11.56
N HIS A 1038 40.24 -18.00 -12.03
CA HIS A 1038 39.20 -18.79 -11.35
C HIS A 1038 39.83 -19.72 -10.30
N LEU A 1039 39.16 -19.89 -9.15
CA LEU A 1039 39.37 -20.95 -8.13
C LEU A 1039 40.76 -21.05 -7.45
N SER A 1040 40.84 -20.62 -6.18
CA SER A 1040 40.85 -21.55 -5.03
C SER A 1040 41.58 -21.01 -3.78
N ARG A 1041 40.85 -20.83 -2.67
CA ARG A 1041 41.30 -21.20 -1.31
C ARG A 1041 40.14 -21.23 -0.31
N LYS A 1042 40.30 -22.02 0.76
CA LYS A 1042 39.23 -22.43 1.68
C LYS A 1042 39.07 -21.48 2.87
N LYS A 1043 37.81 -21.39 3.36
CA LYS A 1043 37.38 -21.17 4.76
C LYS A 1043 38.16 -20.13 5.60
N SER A 1044 37.53 -18.98 5.82
CA SER A 1044 37.37 -18.42 7.17
C SER A 1044 35.89 -18.10 7.41
N LYS A 1045 35.31 -18.58 8.51
CA LYS A 1045 33.90 -18.32 8.87
C LYS A 1045 33.84 -17.04 9.72
N LEU A 1046 33.47 -15.94 9.08
CA LEU A 1046 32.86 -14.77 9.73
C LEU A 1046 31.59 -14.44 8.96
N ILE A 1047 30.51 -14.10 9.68
CA ILE A 1047 29.24 -13.73 9.06
C ILE A 1047 29.43 -12.35 8.41
N LYS A 1048 29.64 -12.36 7.08
CA LYS A 1048 29.61 -11.12 6.30
C LYS A 1048 28.16 -10.70 6.11
N ASN A 1049 27.86 -9.43 6.39
CA ASN A 1049 26.61 -8.81 5.97
C ASN A 1049 26.37 -9.09 4.47
N PRO A 1050 25.11 -9.29 4.04
CA PRO A 1050 24.79 -9.22 2.62
C PRO A 1050 25.21 -7.83 2.13
N LYS A 1051 26.12 -7.78 1.15
CA LYS A 1051 26.37 -6.54 0.41
C LYS A 1051 25.12 -6.28 -0.43
N PHE A 1052 24.31 -5.33 -0.01
CA PHE A 1052 23.18 -4.85 -0.80
C PHE A 1052 23.73 -4.12 -2.03
N GLU A 1053 23.63 -4.74 -3.21
CA GLU A 1053 23.90 -4.03 -4.45
C GLU A 1053 22.82 -2.95 -4.66
N PRO A 1054 23.19 -1.68 -4.91
CA PRO A 1054 22.22 -0.62 -5.04
C PRO A 1054 21.46 -0.73 -6.37
N LEU A 1055 20.18 -1.16 -6.30
CA LEU A 1055 19.21 -1.16 -7.41
C LEU A 1055 18.88 0.24 -7.99
N LEU A 1056 19.62 1.28 -7.56
CA LEU A 1056 19.49 2.68 -7.93
C LEU A 1056 20.04 3.04 -9.33
N ASN A 1057 20.65 2.11 -10.04
CA ASN A 1057 21.19 2.35 -11.39
C ASN A 1057 20.14 2.35 -12.51
N TYR A 1058 18.86 2.11 -12.19
CA TYR A 1058 17.76 2.34 -13.14
C TYR A 1058 17.43 3.84 -13.27
N SER A 1059 18.22 4.54 -14.08
CA SER A 1059 17.77 5.79 -14.71
C SER A 1059 16.63 5.47 -15.67
N SER A 1060 15.39 5.50 -15.16
CA SER A 1060 14.21 5.42 -16.03
C SER A 1060 14.29 6.55 -17.06
N PRO A 1061 14.16 6.26 -18.38
CA PRO A 1061 14.11 7.32 -19.38
C PRO A 1061 12.90 8.20 -19.07
N CYS A 1062 13.11 9.52 -18.98
CA CYS A 1062 12.07 10.44 -18.55
C CYS A 1062 10.85 10.37 -19.50
N LEU A 1063 9.72 9.87 -18.99
CA LEU A 1063 8.44 9.90 -19.68
C LEU A 1063 7.91 11.34 -19.69
N HIS A 1064 8.40 12.14 -20.63
CA HIS A 1064 8.05 13.54 -20.84
C HIS A 1064 7.41 13.73 -22.21
N SER A 1065 6.10 13.46 -22.30
CA SER A 1065 5.28 13.67 -23.51
C SER A 1065 4.04 14.52 -23.23
N ASP A 1066 4.27 15.66 -22.54
CA ASP A 1066 3.31 16.75 -22.27
C ASP A 1066 4.03 18.13 -22.41
N PHE A 1067 4.80 18.32 -23.48
CA PHE A 1067 5.33 19.62 -23.95
C PHE A 1067 5.19 19.70 -25.48
N GLU A 1068 4.09 20.26 -25.99
CA GLU A 1068 3.91 20.55 -27.43
C GLU A 1068 4.41 21.96 -27.79
N ASN A 1069 4.74 22.15 -29.08
CA ASN A 1069 5.26 23.36 -29.74
C ASN A 1069 6.69 23.79 -29.38
N TYR A 1070 7.65 23.42 -30.23
CA TYR A 1070 8.47 24.35 -31.04
C TYR A 1070 9.16 23.55 -32.18
N PRO A 1071 9.50 24.16 -33.33
CA PRO A 1071 10.08 23.44 -34.47
C PRO A 1071 11.58 23.22 -34.29
N LEU A 1072 12.09 22.11 -34.83
CA LEU A 1072 13.51 21.89 -35.08
C LEU A 1072 13.76 21.93 -36.59
N TYR A 1073 14.84 22.61 -36.97
CA TYR A 1073 15.30 22.75 -38.36
C TYR A 1073 16.01 21.48 -38.84
N ASP A 1074 15.95 21.23 -40.15
CA ASP A 1074 16.88 20.34 -40.83
C ASP A 1074 18.30 20.89 -40.79
N ASP A 1075 19.27 20.03 -40.48
CA ASP A 1075 20.45 19.78 -41.32
C ASP A 1075 21.39 18.75 -40.67
N TYR A 1076 21.63 17.61 -41.32
CA TYR A 1076 22.94 17.28 -41.89
C TYR A 1076 22.89 15.93 -42.65
N ILE A 1077 23.34 15.95 -43.90
CA ILE A 1077 23.39 14.77 -44.78
C ILE A 1077 24.74 14.05 -44.65
N GLY A 1078 24.70 12.72 -44.65
CA GLY A 1078 25.69 11.92 -45.39
C GLY A 1078 26.55 10.93 -44.61
N SER A 1079 26.23 9.63 -44.75
CA SER A 1079 27.18 8.62 -45.25
C SER A 1079 26.48 7.30 -45.56
N GLU A 1080 26.51 6.86 -46.82
CA GLU A 1080 26.18 5.48 -47.17
C GLU A 1080 27.37 4.55 -46.83
N ASN A 1081 27.12 3.32 -46.35
CA ASN A 1081 27.37 2.08 -47.12
C ASN A 1081 27.32 0.79 -46.26
N LYS A 1082 26.82 -0.30 -46.91
CA LYS A 1082 27.25 -1.71 -46.78
C LYS A 1082 27.46 -2.32 -45.39
N TYR A 1083 26.58 -3.26 -45.04
CA TYR A 1083 27.03 -4.55 -44.49
C TYR A 1083 26.52 -5.70 -45.36
N ASN A 1084 27.38 -6.69 -45.58
CA ASN A 1084 27.17 -7.78 -46.54
C ASN A 1084 26.80 -9.10 -45.83
N LYS A 1085 26.21 -10.04 -46.57
CA LYS A 1085 25.96 -11.42 -46.11
C LYS A 1085 27.25 -12.09 -45.63
N ILE A 1086 27.18 -12.80 -44.51
CA ILE A 1086 27.91 -14.05 -44.27
C ILE A 1086 26.87 -15.10 -43.86
N ILE A 1087 26.97 -16.31 -44.39
CA ILE A 1087 25.99 -17.40 -44.19
C ILE A 1087 26.70 -18.64 -43.61
N SER A 1088 25.99 -19.31 -42.70
CA SER A 1088 26.20 -20.67 -42.17
C SER A 1088 27.57 -21.06 -41.58
N LYS A 1089 27.53 -21.52 -40.33
CA LYS A 1089 28.02 -22.86 -39.98
C LYS A 1089 27.14 -23.44 -38.87
N ASN A 1090 26.85 -24.73 -38.96
CA ASN A 1090 25.81 -25.37 -38.15
C ASN A 1090 26.29 -25.66 -36.72
N PHE A 1091 25.44 -25.36 -35.74
CA PHE A 1091 25.38 -26.10 -34.48
C PHE A 1091 23.98 -26.72 -34.37
N HIS A 1092 23.91 -28.04 -34.26
CA HIS A 1092 22.65 -28.73 -33.99
C HIS A 1092 22.29 -28.58 -32.52
N SER A 1093 21.38 -27.65 -32.23
CA SER A 1093 20.48 -27.71 -31.08
C SER A 1093 19.06 -27.80 -31.60
N ASN A 1094 18.20 -28.63 -31.00
CA ASN A 1094 16.87 -28.93 -31.53
C ASN A 1094 15.94 -27.70 -31.50
N TYR A 1095 15.89 -26.98 -32.62
CA TYR A 1095 14.94 -25.91 -32.90
C TYR A 1095 14.00 -26.39 -34.01
N ASP A 1096 12.88 -27.00 -33.60
CA ASP A 1096 11.77 -27.39 -34.47
C ASP A 1096 10.44 -26.90 -33.88
N GLU A 1097 9.43 -26.71 -34.74
CA GLU A 1097 8.07 -26.26 -34.39
C GLU A 1097 7.94 -24.90 -33.66
N ALA A 1098 8.56 -23.85 -34.23
CA ALA A 1098 8.46 -22.46 -33.77
C ALA A 1098 7.09 -21.78 -34.05
N SER A 1099 5.97 -22.43 -33.69
CA SER A 1099 4.60 -21.91 -33.85
C SER A 1099 3.67 -22.19 -32.66
N LYS A 1100 4.16 -22.83 -31.59
CA LYS A 1100 3.34 -23.21 -30.42
C LYS A 1100 2.95 -21.99 -29.58
N THR A 1101 1.65 -21.67 -29.55
CA THR A 1101 1.05 -20.67 -28.66
C THR A 1101 1.22 -21.10 -27.20
N TYR A 1102 1.99 -20.32 -26.45
CA TYR A 1102 2.31 -20.61 -25.05
C TYR A 1102 1.07 -20.44 -24.15
N ILE A 1103 0.77 -21.45 -23.34
CA ILE A 1103 -0.25 -21.38 -22.29
C ILE A 1103 0.45 -20.97 -20.99
N ASP A 1104 0.26 -19.72 -20.58
CA ASP A 1104 0.74 -19.24 -19.27
C ASP A 1104 -0.21 -19.69 -18.14
N TYR A 1105 0.35 -19.98 -16.96
CA TYR A 1105 -0.35 -20.41 -15.74
C TYR A 1105 -1.01 -21.81 -15.80
N VAL A 1106 -0.28 -22.80 -16.31
CA VAL A 1106 -0.74 -24.20 -16.46
C VAL A 1106 -1.08 -24.89 -15.11
N SER A 1107 -0.55 -24.41 -13.97
CA SER A 1107 -0.81 -25.05 -12.67
C SER A 1107 -2.07 -24.53 -11.97
N VAL A 1108 -2.78 -25.43 -11.28
CA VAL A 1108 -3.96 -25.07 -10.46
C VAL A 1108 -3.60 -24.07 -9.34
N ASN A 1109 -2.36 -24.13 -8.84
CA ASN A 1109 -1.85 -23.17 -7.87
C ASN A 1109 -1.69 -21.77 -8.49
N ASP A 1110 -1.10 -21.65 -9.69
CA ASP A 1110 -1.05 -20.37 -10.41
C ASP A 1110 -2.47 -19.82 -10.64
N ALA A 1111 -3.41 -20.67 -11.05
CA ALA A 1111 -4.83 -20.30 -11.24
C ALA A 1111 -5.48 -19.78 -9.95
N LEU A 1112 -5.22 -20.42 -8.80
CA LEU A 1112 -5.69 -19.94 -7.50
C LEU A 1112 -5.10 -18.56 -7.18
N ILE A 1113 -3.79 -18.36 -7.36
CA ILE A 1113 -3.12 -17.08 -7.08
C ILE A 1113 -3.69 -15.95 -7.95
N VAL A 1114 -3.89 -16.21 -9.25
CA VAL A 1114 -4.48 -15.23 -10.17
C VAL A 1114 -5.94 -14.97 -9.82
N SER A 1115 -6.73 -15.98 -9.43
CA SER A 1115 -8.13 -15.78 -9.00
C SER A 1115 -8.22 -14.85 -7.78
N ILE A 1116 -7.39 -15.05 -6.75
CA ILE A 1116 -7.36 -14.23 -5.53
C ILE A 1116 -7.05 -12.78 -5.88
N LYS A 1117 -6.12 -12.56 -6.82
CA LYS A 1117 -5.76 -11.23 -7.34
C LYS A 1117 -6.87 -10.60 -8.18
N ALA A 1118 -7.51 -11.37 -9.06
CA ALA A 1118 -8.59 -10.92 -9.93
C ALA A 1118 -9.83 -10.49 -9.14
N ILE A 1119 -10.27 -11.32 -8.18
CA ILE A 1119 -11.38 -10.99 -7.28
C ILE A 1119 -11.04 -9.76 -6.46
N ALA A 1120 -9.82 -9.63 -5.92
CA ALA A 1120 -9.39 -8.43 -5.19
C ALA A 1120 -9.45 -7.15 -6.03
N ALA A 1121 -9.09 -7.22 -7.32
CA ALA A 1121 -9.17 -6.08 -8.23
C ALA A 1121 -10.61 -5.73 -8.64
N GLY A 1122 -11.48 -6.73 -8.84
CA GLY A 1122 -12.89 -6.50 -9.15
C GLY A 1122 -13.74 -6.08 -7.95
N MET A 1123 -13.39 -6.57 -6.75
CA MET A 1123 -14.00 -6.25 -5.46
C MET A 1123 -13.31 -5.07 -4.75
N GLN A 1124 -12.78 -4.10 -5.51
CA GLN A 1124 -12.25 -2.87 -4.93
C GLN A 1124 -13.29 -2.17 -4.03
N ASN A 1125 -12.78 -1.51 -3.00
CA ASN A 1125 -13.56 -0.78 -2.00
C ASN A 1125 -14.57 -1.67 -1.24
N THR A 1126 -14.24 -2.95 -0.95
CA THR A 1126 -15.07 -3.87 -0.12
C THR A 1126 -14.69 -3.92 1.34
N GLY A 1127 -13.52 -3.40 1.71
CA GLY A 1127 -13.24 -3.01 3.08
C GLY A 1127 -14.01 -1.73 3.42
#